data_AF-A0A3M1I7S7-F1
#
_entry.id   AF-A0A3M1I7S7-F1
#
_cell.length_a   1.000
_cell.length_b   1.000
_cell.length_c   1.000
_cell.angle_alpha   90.00
_cell.angle_beta   90.00
_cell.angle_gamma   90.00
#
_symmetry.space_group_name_H-M   'P 1'
#
loop_
_entity.id
_entity.type
_entity.pdbx_description
1 polymer ?
#
loop_
_entity_poly.entity_id
_entity_poly.type
_entity_poly.pdbx_seq_one_letter_code
_entity_poly.pdbx_strand_id
1 'polypeptide(L)'
;FGERSRSGGQFRIERPLRLADHAPHMPCPPSGGTRTVCGPGRFPASGLPAVRQQRNKPMKQTWFGLICGCSLAVGALGAASAPTPAPTPRIVVAPDAGGLEDFAAREVRRYLYLRTGRLAELAPAASVTEVDGPVIVVSLHDRDLAKELTPDPASRLSLLTLEAQQYWIKTLRQGGRSIWLVTGGDETGVLYGAYALAEAMGVRFYLHGDVIPDERLKLPLPVVDRRGMPIFALRGIQPFHDFPEGPDWWNRDDYLAVMAQLPKLGMNFFGLHTYPEGRPNAEPTVWIGLTNEFDRFGRVRAAYPASYQNTLRGNWGYLARPTSEFSFGAGQLFDRDAYGNDVMDGHCPQPATPEAAVEVFNRAAEVFRDAFSYARQLGIRTCIGTETPLVIPKAVQERLRAAGMDPTSPKTVQALYEGIFARIKAAHPLDYYWLWTPESWTWQGAKPSEVWDTLADIGLAVNALRRVEAPFQLATCGWVLGPQDDRAKFGHALPAGVAVSCINRRVGMDPVEPAFREIAGRSKWAIPWLEDDPALTAPQLWVGRMRRDARDARLYGCDGLMGIHWRTKAVAPNVAALAQAAWDQSSWNANPVLPPPKEREAGPEGGRHAVFPNAPIQGAALPDIYRSVRYDVSAYHLPVPNGPCRVTLQFCEPHYSEPGKRVFGVKIEGRTVIDRLDILQRAGRNRALDFHFDDVQVNDGWLDIEFIRQTEFPSIAGIVVESAGRPWKINCGGPAVADYIADWPESEGAGEKFPPCEDFYLDWARQNFGPEVALPVAEILAEIDGHLPRPAQWIGGPGGIAPDNRPWSEVRREYVFVERLGALAPRVRGAGNRARFDYWLNTFRYLRAMAEVRCQWAAFNAAMDQARKAGNPDQRVALARERALPARIQLVQTLRRLYGHLLATVSTRGELGTIANWEQHIRPKLIDQPGQELEKLLGEPLPPEARLTAVYDGPTRVIVPTARTSYGPGEPLTLEALVLSRAMPRRVTLHWRKLGEFGFREVPFQHVNRGVYRVEVPLAATAGADFEYYVEVVDMDGETVRFPATAPDLCQTLIRMPLPARTGR
;
A
#
# COMPACT_ATOMS: atom_id res chain seq x y z
N PHE A 1 -33.46 43.23 15.51
CA PHE A 1 -34.63 44.14 15.62
C PHE A 1 -35.89 43.29 15.69
N GLY A 2 -36.69 43.48 16.75
CA GLY A 2 -38.15 43.35 16.74
C GLY A 2 -38.78 41.96 16.68
N GLU A 3 -39.39 41.57 17.80
CA GLU A 3 -40.21 40.38 18.05
C GLU A 3 -41.65 40.40 17.47
N ARG A 4 -42.21 39.19 17.30
CA ARG A 4 -43.62 38.70 17.49
C ARG A 4 -44.73 38.92 16.43
N SER A 5 -45.30 37.80 15.97
CA SER A 5 -46.69 37.28 16.23
C SER A 5 -46.94 36.00 15.38
N ARG A 6 -47.19 34.80 15.94
CA ARG A 6 -48.42 34.14 16.46
C ARG A 6 -49.49 33.70 15.44
N SER A 7 -49.60 32.37 15.22
CA SER A 7 -50.78 31.46 15.16
C SER A 7 -50.36 30.19 14.38
N GLY A 8 -50.71 28.93 14.65
CA GLY A 8 -51.75 28.27 15.46
C GLY A 8 -52.66 27.45 14.54
N GLY A 9 -52.53 26.11 14.48
CA GLY A 9 -53.51 25.24 13.78
C GLY A 9 -53.07 23.81 13.47
N GLN A 10 -53.77 22.83 14.06
CA GLN A 10 -53.62 21.36 13.96
C GLN A 10 -53.98 20.78 12.58
N PHE A 11 -53.46 19.59 12.22
CA PHE A 11 -54.25 18.58 11.49
C PHE A 11 -53.89 17.14 11.89
N ARG A 12 -54.98 16.39 12.11
CA ARG A 12 -55.11 14.97 12.48
C ARG A 12 -55.46 14.21 11.19
N ILE A 13 -54.95 12.99 10.96
CA ILE A 13 -55.50 12.09 9.92
C ILE A 13 -55.70 10.69 10.50
N GLU A 14 -56.97 10.28 10.52
CA GLU A 14 -57.48 8.93 10.77
C GLU A 14 -57.57 8.14 9.45
N ARG A 15 -57.51 6.80 9.54
CA ARG A 15 -57.90 5.82 8.50
C ARG A 15 -59.41 5.75 8.32
N PRO A 16 -59.91 5.12 7.23
CA PRO A 16 -60.66 3.84 7.37
C PRO A 16 -60.43 2.83 6.21
N LEU A 17 -60.25 1.51 6.45
CA LEU A 17 -61.21 0.35 6.41
C LEU A 17 -61.58 -0.13 4.98
N ARG A 18 -61.84 -1.41 4.64
CA ARG A 18 -61.52 -2.82 5.05
C ARG A 18 -62.40 -3.77 4.19
N LEU A 19 -62.14 -5.09 4.27
CA LEU A 19 -62.95 -6.30 3.95
C LEU A 19 -62.47 -7.10 2.71
N ALA A 20 -62.37 -8.43 2.68
CA ALA A 20 -62.49 -9.50 3.70
C ALA A 20 -61.98 -10.87 3.17
N ASP A 21 -61.47 -11.68 4.10
CA ASP A 21 -61.45 -13.15 4.32
C ASP A 21 -61.57 -14.20 3.17
N HIS A 22 -60.65 -15.17 3.18
CA HIS A 22 -60.90 -16.54 3.70
C HIS A 22 -59.66 -17.46 3.60
N ALA A 23 -59.37 -18.20 4.69
CA ALA A 23 -58.59 -19.45 4.71
C ALA A 23 -59.58 -20.64 4.89
N PRO A 24 -59.18 -21.94 4.78
CA PRO A 24 -58.51 -22.57 5.93
C PRO A 24 -57.66 -23.87 5.71
N HIS A 25 -56.98 -24.28 6.80
CA HIS A 25 -56.65 -25.63 7.32
C HIS A 25 -55.42 -26.49 6.87
N MET A 26 -54.61 -26.79 7.91
CA MET A 26 -53.52 -27.78 8.18
C MET A 26 -53.97 -29.28 8.07
N PRO A 27 -53.10 -30.35 8.17
CA PRO A 27 -52.00 -30.55 9.15
C PRO A 27 -50.77 -31.44 8.78
N CYS A 28 -49.85 -31.56 9.76
CA CYS A 28 -48.64 -32.42 9.87
C CYS A 28 -48.99 -33.78 10.58
N PRO A 29 -48.03 -34.65 11.01
CA PRO A 29 -47.11 -35.63 10.37
C PRO A 29 -47.46 -37.11 10.74
N PRO A 30 -46.58 -38.16 10.61
CA PRO A 30 -45.60 -38.47 11.67
C PRO A 30 -44.27 -39.17 11.24
N SER A 31 -43.45 -39.33 12.28
CA SER A 31 -42.09 -39.81 12.56
C SER A 31 -41.61 -41.24 12.19
N GLY A 32 -40.26 -41.39 12.20
CA GLY A 32 -39.51 -42.57 12.70
C GLY A 32 -38.47 -43.11 11.69
N GLY A 33 -37.19 -43.38 11.98
CA GLY A 33 -36.37 -43.33 13.18
C GLY A 33 -34.95 -43.87 12.89
N THR A 34 -33.94 -43.20 13.49
CA THR A 34 -32.68 -43.71 14.09
C THR A 34 -31.65 -44.62 13.37
N ARG A 35 -30.40 -44.10 13.38
CA ARG A 35 -29.06 -44.74 13.63
C ARG A 35 -28.55 -45.73 12.55
N THR A 36 -27.28 -45.73 12.10
CA THR A 36 -26.01 -45.66 12.86
C THR A 36 -24.82 -45.40 11.90
N VAL A 37 -23.77 -44.77 12.43
CA VAL A 37 -22.45 -44.49 11.81
C VAL A 37 -21.56 -45.75 11.77
N CYS A 38 -20.75 -45.94 10.71
CA CYS A 38 -19.40 -46.55 10.77
C CYS A 38 -18.58 -46.36 9.46
N GLY A 39 -17.46 -45.62 9.57
CA GLY A 39 -16.13 -45.96 8.98
C GLY A 39 -15.85 -45.80 7.46
N PRO A 40 -14.77 -45.11 7.05
CA PRO A 40 -14.34 -45.00 5.66
C PRO A 40 -13.37 -46.14 5.25
N GLY A 41 -13.68 -46.82 4.15
CA GLY A 41 -12.87 -47.87 3.54
C GLY A 41 -11.77 -47.34 2.62
N ARG A 42 -10.59 -47.95 2.75
CA ARG A 42 -9.32 -47.71 2.06
C ARG A 42 -9.10 -48.76 0.93
N PHE A 43 -8.38 -48.34 -0.12
CA PHE A 43 -7.53 -49.12 -1.08
C PHE A 43 -8.23 -50.09 -2.07
N PRO A 44 -7.57 -50.59 -3.16
CA PRO A 44 -6.15 -50.53 -3.53
C PRO A 44 -5.81 -50.19 -5.02
N ALA A 45 -4.50 -50.28 -5.29
CA ALA A 45 -3.73 -49.90 -6.46
C ALA A 45 -3.52 -51.02 -7.52
N SER A 46 -2.81 -50.60 -8.59
CA SER A 46 -1.75 -51.32 -9.34
C SER A 46 -2.10 -51.93 -10.71
N GLY A 47 -1.18 -51.70 -11.67
CA GLY A 47 -1.17 -52.30 -13.00
C GLY A 47 -0.24 -51.60 -14.01
N LEU A 48 1.08 -51.64 -13.77
CA LEU A 48 2.14 -51.33 -14.76
C LEU A 48 2.28 -52.46 -15.80
N PRO A 49 3.04 -52.23 -16.89
CA PRO A 49 4.21 -53.08 -17.10
C PRO A 49 5.48 -52.31 -17.49
N ALA A 50 6.63 -52.94 -17.23
CA ALA A 50 7.96 -52.35 -17.26
C ALA A 50 8.92 -53.12 -18.22
N VAL A 51 9.74 -52.35 -18.95
CA VAL A 51 11.20 -52.51 -19.17
C VAL A 51 11.75 -53.55 -20.16
N ARG A 52 12.56 -53.08 -21.13
CA ARG A 52 14.04 -53.31 -21.26
C ARG A 52 14.63 -52.47 -22.41
N GLN A 53 15.57 -51.56 -22.09
CA GLN A 53 17.05 -51.62 -22.32
C GLN A 53 17.45 -51.53 -23.81
N GLN A 54 18.37 -50.67 -24.27
CA GLN A 54 19.75 -50.56 -23.81
C GLN A 54 20.46 -49.28 -24.33
N ARG A 55 21.52 -48.89 -23.61
CA ARG A 55 22.44 -47.73 -23.75
C ARG A 55 23.34 -47.77 -25.01
N ASN A 56 23.75 -46.61 -25.53
CA ASN A 56 25.11 -46.01 -25.40
C ASN A 56 25.39 -44.87 -26.42
N LYS A 57 26.05 -43.80 -25.96
CA LYS A 57 26.81 -42.77 -26.73
C LYS A 57 28.26 -43.29 -26.98
N PRO A 58 29.16 -42.73 -27.83
CA PRO A 58 29.42 -41.27 -27.98
C PRO A 58 30.02 -40.70 -29.31
N MET A 59 30.04 -39.36 -29.37
CA MET A 59 31.05 -38.40 -29.92
C MET A 59 31.54 -38.35 -31.40
N LYS A 60 31.50 -37.08 -31.90
CA LYS A 60 32.46 -36.34 -32.76
C LYS A 60 32.66 -36.79 -34.22
N GLN A 61 32.45 -35.90 -35.20
CA GLN A 61 33.44 -34.98 -35.79
C GLN A 61 32.83 -34.22 -36.99
N THR A 62 33.50 -33.13 -37.35
CA THR A 62 33.11 -32.05 -38.26
C THR A 62 33.77 -32.19 -39.66
N TRP A 63 33.32 -31.34 -40.60
CA TRP A 63 33.98 -30.84 -41.84
C TRP A 63 33.55 -31.36 -43.24
N PHE A 64 32.94 -30.42 -44.00
CA PHE A 64 33.23 -29.93 -45.36
C PHE A 64 32.87 -30.68 -46.66
N GLY A 65 32.42 -29.87 -47.64
CA GLY A 65 32.67 -30.04 -49.08
C GLY A 65 31.44 -30.37 -49.93
N LEU A 66 30.63 -29.40 -50.36
CA LEU A 66 30.66 -28.68 -51.66
C LEU A 66 30.35 -29.52 -52.94
N ILE A 67 29.42 -28.95 -53.72
CA ILE A 67 29.30 -28.91 -55.20
C ILE A 67 28.30 -29.85 -55.89
N CYS A 68 27.24 -29.17 -56.36
CA CYS A 68 26.50 -29.24 -57.62
C CYS A 68 26.12 -30.59 -58.25
N GLY A 69 24.82 -30.65 -58.54
CA GLY A 69 24.37 -30.80 -59.93
C GLY A 69 23.44 -31.98 -60.14
N CYS A 70 22.15 -31.70 -60.34
CA CYS A 70 21.35 -32.27 -61.43
C CYS A 70 19.92 -31.71 -61.38
N SER A 71 19.57 -31.03 -62.46
CA SER A 71 18.23 -30.64 -62.87
C SER A 71 17.31 -31.86 -63.00
N LEU A 72 16.02 -31.72 -62.65
CA LEU A 72 14.89 -32.18 -63.49
C LEU A 72 13.52 -31.91 -62.86
N ALA A 73 12.59 -31.55 -63.75
CA ALA A 73 11.14 -31.66 -63.67
C ALA A 73 10.36 -30.65 -62.79
N VAL A 74 9.92 -29.60 -63.48
CA VAL A 74 8.83 -28.70 -63.11
C VAL A 74 7.55 -29.52 -62.92
N GLY A 75 7.16 -29.72 -61.66
CA GLY A 75 5.77 -29.97 -61.26
C GLY A 75 5.17 -28.66 -60.79
N ALA A 76 4.06 -28.24 -61.40
CA ALA A 76 3.28 -27.09 -61.00
C ALA A 76 2.65 -27.34 -59.61
N LEU A 77 3.43 -27.08 -58.55
CA LEU A 77 2.91 -26.84 -57.21
C LEU A 77 2.51 -25.37 -57.17
N GLY A 78 1.20 -25.13 -57.09
CA GLY A 78 0.67 -23.80 -56.83
C GLY A 78 1.41 -23.21 -55.64
N ALA A 79 2.06 -22.07 -55.87
CA ALA A 79 2.63 -21.28 -54.80
C ALA A 79 1.47 -20.96 -53.86
N ALA A 80 1.41 -21.65 -52.71
CA ALA A 80 0.62 -21.18 -51.60
C ALA A 80 1.17 -19.79 -51.27
N SER A 81 0.45 -18.76 -51.70
CA SER A 81 0.75 -17.37 -51.38
C SER A 81 0.95 -17.31 -49.87
N ALA A 82 2.15 -16.92 -49.44
CA ALA A 82 2.37 -16.63 -48.03
C ALA A 82 1.25 -15.68 -47.56
N PRO A 83 0.56 -15.96 -46.45
CA PRO A 83 -0.58 -15.16 -46.03
C PRO A 83 -0.13 -13.71 -45.89
N THR A 84 -0.81 -12.80 -46.61
CA THR A 84 -0.55 -11.37 -46.56
C THR A 84 -0.60 -10.92 -45.09
N PRO A 85 0.42 -10.23 -44.57
CA PRO A 85 0.42 -9.81 -43.17
C PRO A 85 -0.82 -8.97 -42.89
N ALA A 86 -1.55 -9.32 -41.84
CA ALA A 86 -2.75 -8.57 -41.46
C ALA A 86 -2.40 -7.07 -41.30
N PRO A 87 -3.21 -6.15 -41.87
CA PRO A 87 -2.92 -4.73 -41.81
C PRO A 87 -3.02 -4.20 -40.38
N THR A 88 -2.14 -3.26 -40.04
CA THR A 88 -2.20 -2.55 -38.75
C THR A 88 -3.47 -1.69 -38.70
N PRO A 89 -4.28 -1.76 -37.63
CA PRO A 89 -5.45 -0.91 -37.52
C PRO A 89 -5.08 0.58 -37.51
N ARG A 90 -5.85 1.41 -38.22
CA ARG A 90 -5.80 2.88 -38.06
C ARG A 90 -6.49 3.26 -36.76
N ILE A 91 -6.04 4.31 -36.08
CA ILE A 91 -6.70 4.85 -34.89
C ILE A 91 -7.39 6.14 -35.28
N VAL A 92 -8.68 6.21 -35.01
CA VAL A 92 -9.49 7.40 -35.33
C VAL A 92 -10.08 8.01 -34.07
N VAL A 93 -10.14 9.33 -34.08
CA VAL A 93 -10.66 10.18 -33.03
C VAL A 93 -11.40 11.35 -33.68
N ALA A 94 -12.37 11.96 -32.99
CA ALA A 94 -13.14 13.06 -33.56
C ALA A 94 -12.24 14.30 -33.84
N PRO A 95 -12.48 15.08 -34.90
CA PRO A 95 -11.68 16.29 -35.19
C PRO A 95 -11.74 17.35 -34.08
N ASP A 96 -12.82 17.36 -33.32
CA ASP A 96 -13.11 18.24 -32.18
C ASP A 96 -12.99 17.50 -30.83
N ALA A 97 -12.20 16.43 -30.79
CA ALA A 97 -11.95 15.65 -29.58
C ALA A 97 -11.36 16.49 -28.45
N GLY A 98 -11.77 16.16 -27.23
CA GLY A 98 -11.24 16.78 -26.02
C GLY A 98 -9.77 16.42 -25.76
N GLY A 99 -9.16 17.11 -24.79
CA GLY A 99 -7.75 16.90 -24.47
C GLY A 99 -7.46 15.47 -24.01
N LEU A 100 -8.28 14.93 -23.09
CA LEU A 100 -8.08 13.57 -22.60
C LEU A 100 -8.51 12.51 -23.62
N GLU A 101 -9.46 12.82 -24.51
CA GLU A 101 -9.86 11.95 -25.61
C GLU A 101 -8.72 11.78 -26.64
N ASP A 102 -8.03 12.86 -27.04
CA ASP A 102 -6.81 12.78 -27.88
C ASP A 102 -5.69 12.03 -27.16
N PHE A 103 -5.49 12.30 -25.86
CA PHE A 103 -4.48 11.60 -25.07
C PHE A 103 -4.74 10.10 -24.98
N ALA A 104 -6.00 9.69 -24.79
CA ALA A 104 -6.41 8.29 -24.80
C ALA A 104 -6.09 7.60 -26.12
N ALA A 105 -6.34 8.27 -27.26
CA ALA A 105 -6.00 7.74 -28.58
C ALA A 105 -4.48 7.56 -28.77
N ARG A 106 -3.66 8.45 -28.21
CA ARG A 106 -2.19 8.31 -28.19
C ARG A 106 -1.73 7.17 -27.30
N GLU A 107 -2.33 6.95 -26.13
CA GLU A 107 -2.03 5.80 -25.28
C GLU A 107 -2.44 4.48 -25.96
N VAL A 108 -3.58 4.43 -26.68
CA VAL A 108 -3.92 3.27 -27.53
C VAL A 108 -2.82 3.03 -28.56
N ARG A 109 -2.36 4.07 -29.27
CA ARG A 109 -1.27 3.98 -30.25
C ARG A 109 0.02 3.45 -29.63
N ARG A 110 0.38 3.96 -28.45
CA ARG A 110 1.55 3.54 -27.67
C ARG A 110 1.51 2.06 -27.35
N TYR A 111 0.44 1.56 -26.73
CA TYR A 111 0.38 0.14 -26.35
C TYR A 111 0.24 -0.76 -27.57
N LEU A 112 -0.44 -0.33 -28.63
CA LEU A 112 -0.45 -1.06 -29.89
C LEU A 112 0.97 -1.21 -30.47
N TYR A 113 1.77 -0.13 -30.45
CA TYR A 113 3.17 -0.17 -30.85
C TYR A 113 4.02 -1.08 -29.96
N LEU A 114 3.91 -0.94 -28.64
CA LEU A 114 4.62 -1.79 -27.66
C LEU A 114 4.22 -3.26 -27.78
N ARG A 115 2.98 -3.57 -28.18
CA ARG A 115 2.52 -4.94 -28.31
C ARG A 115 2.81 -5.54 -29.68
N THR A 116 2.79 -4.77 -30.76
CA THR A 116 2.90 -5.33 -32.13
C THR A 116 4.21 -4.99 -32.85
N GLY A 117 4.96 -4.00 -32.36
CA GLY A 117 6.11 -3.42 -33.05
C GLY A 117 5.74 -2.54 -34.25
N ARG A 118 4.44 -2.29 -34.48
CA ARG A 118 3.94 -1.52 -35.62
C ARG A 118 3.27 -0.25 -35.14
N LEU A 119 3.71 0.90 -35.64
CA LEU A 119 3.10 2.18 -35.29
C LEU A 119 1.82 2.36 -36.11
N ALA A 120 0.69 2.53 -35.44
CA ALA A 120 -0.56 2.86 -36.10
C ALA A 120 -0.61 4.35 -36.48
N GLU A 121 -1.23 4.62 -37.63
CA GLU A 121 -1.62 5.97 -38.01
C GLU A 121 -2.71 6.47 -37.06
N LEU A 122 -2.55 7.68 -36.54
CA LEU A 122 -3.57 8.39 -35.77
C LEU A 122 -4.16 9.46 -36.70
N ALA A 123 -5.45 9.35 -37.02
CA ALA A 123 -6.12 10.24 -37.96
C ALA A 123 -7.43 10.80 -37.39
N PRO A 124 -7.68 12.11 -37.49
CA PRO A 124 -9.00 12.65 -37.22
C PRO A 124 -9.99 12.19 -38.30
N ALA A 125 -11.20 11.79 -37.91
CA ALA A 125 -12.27 11.39 -38.84
C ALA A 125 -13.63 11.80 -38.28
N ALA A 126 -14.53 12.32 -39.12
CA ALA A 126 -15.87 12.70 -38.68
C ALA A 126 -16.83 11.50 -38.68
N SER A 127 -16.62 10.54 -39.59
CA SER A 127 -17.36 9.28 -39.67
C SER A 127 -16.42 8.08 -39.75
N VAL A 128 -16.84 6.93 -39.19
CA VAL A 128 -16.08 5.68 -39.31
C VAL A 128 -16.03 5.16 -40.74
N THR A 129 -16.94 5.63 -41.60
CA THR A 129 -17.02 5.26 -43.02
C THR A 129 -15.93 5.91 -43.87
N GLU A 130 -15.29 6.98 -43.39
CA GLU A 130 -14.17 7.67 -44.07
C GLU A 130 -12.86 6.85 -44.07
N VAL A 131 -12.83 5.77 -43.29
CA VAL A 131 -11.63 4.98 -43.04
C VAL A 131 -11.83 3.56 -43.53
N ASP A 132 -10.98 3.11 -44.45
CA ASP A 132 -10.95 1.72 -44.92
C ASP A 132 -10.14 0.79 -44.00
N GLY A 133 -10.41 -0.52 -44.08
CA GLY A 133 -9.66 -1.55 -43.37
C GLY A 133 -9.96 -1.64 -41.86
N PRO A 134 -9.15 -2.38 -41.08
CA PRO A 134 -9.33 -2.48 -39.64
C PRO A 134 -9.09 -1.14 -38.95
N VAL A 135 -9.92 -0.80 -37.96
CA VAL A 135 -9.88 0.52 -37.31
C VAL A 135 -10.15 0.41 -35.80
N ILE A 136 -9.46 1.21 -35.01
CA ILE A 136 -9.74 1.44 -33.59
C ILE A 136 -10.35 2.83 -33.48
N VAL A 137 -11.54 2.92 -32.94
CA VAL A 137 -12.31 4.16 -32.76
C VAL A 137 -12.25 4.53 -31.29
N VAL A 138 -11.67 5.69 -30.99
CA VAL A 138 -11.59 6.24 -29.64
C VAL A 138 -12.49 7.47 -29.61
N SER A 139 -13.59 7.40 -28.84
CA SER A 139 -14.64 8.41 -28.91
C SER A 139 -15.41 8.52 -27.60
N LEU A 140 -15.87 9.72 -27.24
CA LEU A 140 -16.97 9.87 -26.28
C LEU A 140 -18.24 9.19 -26.78
N HIS A 141 -19.05 8.71 -25.84
CA HIS A 141 -20.24 7.89 -26.14
C HIS A 141 -21.35 8.64 -26.89
N ASP A 142 -21.40 9.96 -26.77
CA ASP A 142 -22.41 10.82 -27.35
C ASP A 142 -21.95 11.49 -28.66
N ARG A 143 -20.77 11.15 -29.17
CA ARG A 143 -20.29 11.59 -30.48
C ARG A 143 -20.79 10.68 -31.60
N ASP A 144 -20.82 11.22 -32.83
CA ASP A 144 -21.33 10.51 -34.01
C ASP A 144 -20.48 9.27 -34.34
N LEU A 145 -19.15 9.34 -34.18
CA LEU A 145 -18.25 8.19 -34.34
C LEU A 145 -18.68 6.96 -33.51
N ALA A 146 -19.09 7.17 -32.25
CA ALA A 146 -19.55 6.07 -31.40
C ALA A 146 -20.98 5.63 -31.77
N LYS A 147 -21.89 6.59 -32.05
CA LYS A 147 -23.29 6.31 -32.38
C LYS A 147 -23.46 5.53 -33.69
N GLU A 148 -22.64 5.81 -34.70
CA GLU A 148 -22.64 5.10 -35.99
C GLU A 148 -22.36 3.60 -35.84
N LEU A 149 -21.60 3.23 -34.81
CA LEU A 149 -21.18 1.86 -34.53
C LEU A 149 -22.17 1.05 -33.69
N THR A 150 -23.22 1.70 -33.17
CA THR A 150 -24.30 1.07 -32.42
C THR A 150 -25.65 1.35 -33.08
N PRO A 151 -25.93 0.79 -34.27
CA PRO A 151 -27.13 1.12 -35.03
C PRO A 151 -28.41 0.48 -34.46
N ASP A 152 -28.30 -0.64 -33.72
CA ASP A 152 -29.47 -1.27 -33.11
C ASP A 152 -29.90 -0.53 -31.81
N PRO A 153 -31.21 -0.48 -31.51
CA PRO A 153 -31.71 0.29 -30.36
C PRO A 153 -31.13 -0.12 -29.01
N ALA A 154 -30.81 -1.40 -28.80
CA ALA A 154 -30.33 -1.91 -27.51
C ALA A 154 -28.86 -1.53 -27.26
N SER A 155 -28.01 -1.67 -28.27
CA SER A 155 -26.62 -1.19 -28.21
C SER A 155 -26.54 0.32 -28.11
N ARG A 156 -27.42 1.05 -28.82
CA ARG A 156 -27.49 2.51 -28.73
C ARG A 156 -27.92 2.98 -27.35
N LEU A 157 -28.92 2.33 -26.75
CA LEU A 157 -29.32 2.60 -25.37
C LEU A 157 -28.18 2.28 -24.40
N SER A 158 -27.46 1.17 -24.61
CA SER A 158 -26.31 0.79 -23.78
C SER A 158 -25.17 1.81 -23.85
N LEU A 159 -24.93 2.38 -25.03
CA LEU A 159 -23.94 3.43 -25.25
C LEU A 159 -24.35 4.75 -24.58
N LEU A 160 -25.59 5.18 -24.79
CA LEU A 160 -26.08 6.48 -24.29
C LEU A 160 -26.33 6.49 -22.78
N THR A 161 -26.40 5.32 -22.13
CA THR A 161 -26.53 5.20 -20.66
C THR A 161 -25.19 5.07 -19.93
N LEU A 162 -24.04 5.17 -20.61
CA LEU A 162 -22.74 5.24 -19.93
C LEU A 162 -22.67 6.52 -19.08
N GLU A 163 -22.45 6.35 -17.78
CA GLU A 163 -22.25 7.46 -16.85
C GLU A 163 -20.78 7.89 -16.80
N ALA A 164 -20.49 9.00 -16.13
CA ALA A 164 -19.13 9.48 -15.90
C ALA A 164 -18.22 8.36 -15.37
N GLN A 165 -16.98 8.30 -15.86
CA GLN A 165 -15.96 7.28 -15.57
C GLN A 165 -16.29 5.86 -16.06
N GLN A 166 -17.50 5.57 -16.52
CA GLN A 166 -17.82 4.28 -17.11
C GLN A 166 -17.26 4.19 -18.53
N TYR A 167 -16.93 2.97 -18.95
CA TYR A 167 -16.43 2.73 -20.30
C TYR A 167 -17.03 1.47 -20.92
N TRP A 168 -16.94 1.39 -22.24
CA TRP A 168 -17.23 0.20 -23.01
C TRP A 168 -16.15 0.00 -24.08
N ILE A 169 -15.54 -1.18 -24.08
CA ILE A 169 -14.70 -1.63 -25.18
C ILE A 169 -15.42 -2.74 -25.92
N LYS A 170 -15.48 -2.64 -27.25
CA LYS A 170 -16.21 -3.61 -28.08
C LYS A 170 -15.57 -3.84 -29.43
N THR A 171 -15.49 -5.09 -29.85
CA THR A 171 -15.13 -5.46 -31.22
C THR A 171 -16.39 -5.69 -32.05
N LEU A 172 -16.47 -5.01 -33.19
CA LEU A 172 -17.56 -5.10 -34.16
C LEU A 172 -17.02 -5.64 -35.50
N ARG A 173 -17.91 -6.24 -36.28
CA ARG A 173 -17.65 -6.67 -37.65
C ARG A 173 -18.60 -5.95 -38.59
N GLN A 174 -18.06 -5.13 -39.49
CA GLN A 174 -18.85 -4.37 -40.47
C GLN A 174 -18.17 -4.43 -41.83
N GLY A 175 -18.89 -4.81 -42.89
CA GLY A 175 -18.33 -4.88 -44.24
C GLY A 175 -17.09 -5.78 -44.38
N GLY A 176 -16.98 -6.83 -43.56
CA GLY A 176 -15.82 -7.75 -43.55
C GLY A 176 -14.60 -7.28 -42.77
N ARG A 177 -14.56 -6.04 -42.25
CA ARG A 177 -13.46 -5.50 -41.44
C ARG A 177 -13.73 -5.59 -39.93
N SER A 178 -12.68 -5.60 -39.13
CA SER A 178 -12.75 -5.50 -37.67
C SER A 178 -12.72 -4.04 -37.22
N ILE A 179 -13.62 -3.67 -36.32
CA ILE A 179 -13.66 -2.35 -35.67
C ILE A 179 -13.53 -2.56 -34.17
N TRP A 180 -12.62 -1.86 -33.49
CA TRP A 180 -12.53 -1.84 -32.03
C TRP A 180 -13.00 -0.48 -31.54
N LEU A 181 -14.14 -0.43 -30.87
CA LEU A 181 -14.65 0.76 -30.21
C LEU A 181 -14.09 0.85 -28.80
N VAL A 182 -13.53 2.01 -28.45
CA VAL A 182 -13.19 2.45 -27.10
C VAL A 182 -14.01 3.69 -26.81
N THR A 183 -14.96 3.57 -25.88
CA THR A 183 -15.88 4.67 -25.55
C THR A 183 -16.10 4.81 -24.06
N GLY A 184 -16.40 6.02 -23.61
CA GLY A 184 -16.68 6.34 -22.21
C GLY A 184 -17.80 7.36 -22.05
N GLY A 185 -18.41 7.37 -20.85
CA GLY A 185 -19.44 8.35 -20.48
C GLY A 185 -18.89 9.77 -20.23
N ASP A 186 -17.59 9.88 -20.00
CA ASP A 186 -16.82 11.14 -20.00
C ASP A 186 -15.39 10.88 -20.51
N GLU A 187 -14.56 11.93 -20.65
CA GLU A 187 -13.21 11.77 -21.20
C GLU A 187 -12.32 10.89 -20.31
N THR A 188 -12.54 10.89 -18.99
CA THR A 188 -11.85 10.00 -18.06
C THR A 188 -12.22 8.53 -18.32
N GLY A 189 -13.49 8.24 -18.57
CA GLY A 189 -13.98 6.93 -18.98
C GLY A 189 -13.38 6.47 -20.31
N VAL A 190 -13.22 7.36 -21.29
CA VAL A 190 -12.51 7.04 -22.55
C VAL A 190 -11.07 6.62 -22.27
N LEU A 191 -10.37 7.36 -21.40
CA LEU A 191 -9.01 7.03 -20.98
C LEU A 191 -8.93 5.66 -20.27
N TYR A 192 -9.87 5.36 -19.37
CA TYR A 192 -9.96 4.02 -18.76
C TYR A 192 -10.23 2.92 -19.78
N GLY A 193 -11.09 3.17 -20.76
CA GLY A 193 -11.33 2.25 -21.87
C GLY A 193 -10.07 1.97 -22.69
N ALA A 194 -9.23 2.98 -22.93
CA ALA A 194 -7.95 2.83 -23.62
C ALA A 194 -7.01 1.89 -22.86
N TYR A 195 -6.92 2.05 -21.53
CA TYR A 195 -6.13 1.17 -20.68
C TYR A 195 -6.72 -0.24 -20.57
N ALA A 196 -8.05 -0.39 -20.51
CA ALA A 196 -8.70 -1.70 -20.56
C ALA A 196 -8.42 -2.46 -21.87
N LEU A 197 -8.33 -1.74 -23.00
CA LEU A 197 -7.89 -2.33 -24.27
C LEU A 197 -6.40 -2.74 -24.21
N ALA A 198 -5.54 -1.95 -23.56
CA ALA A 198 -4.15 -2.34 -23.33
C ALA A 198 -4.03 -3.59 -22.44
N GLU A 199 -4.85 -3.71 -21.39
CA GLU A 199 -4.93 -4.92 -20.56
C GLU A 199 -5.37 -6.15 -21.35
N ALA A 200 -6.32 -5.99 -22.27
CA ALA A 200 -6.74 -7.05 -23.18
C ALA A 200 -5.61 -7.52 -24.12
N MET A 201 -4.64 -6.64 -24.42
CA MET A 201 -3.41 -7.00 -25.14
C MET A 201 -2.29 -7.56 -24.24
N GLY A 202 -2.56 -7.75 -22.94
CA GLY A 202 -1.65 -8.34 -21.95
C GLY A 202 -0.80 -7.35 -21.14
N VAL A 203 -1.04 -6.04 -21.27
CA VAL A 203 -0.33 -5.03 -20.45
C VAL A 203 -0.87 -5.04 -19.01
N ARG A 204 -0.02 -4.78 -18.02
CA ARG A 204 -0.45 -4.48 -16.65
C ARG A 204 0.21 -3.21 -16.14
N PHE A 205 -0.44 -2.58 -15.18
CA PHE A 205 -0.06 -1.28 -14.63
C PHE A 205 0.18 -1.37 -13.13
N TYR A 206 1.15 -0.61 -12.64
CA TYR A 206 1.51 -0.50 -11.23
C TYR A 206 2.05 0.91 -10.96
N LEU A 207 2.10 1.35 -9.70
CA LEU A 207 2.62 2.69 -9.36
C LEU A 207 4.06 2.92 -9.83
N HIS A 208 4.87 1.86 -9.92
CA HIS A 208 6.26 1.94 -10.34
C HIS A 208 6.46 1.85 -11.87
N GLY A 209 5.41 1.61 -12.66
CA GLY A 209 5.51 1.52 -14.11
C GLY A 209 4.62 0.47 -14.78
N ASP A 210 4.76 0.40 -16.10
CA ASP A 210 4.01 -0.52 -16.97
C ASP A 210 4.75 -1.87 -17.07
N VAL A 211 4.02 -2.98 -17.07
CA VAL A 211 4.52 -4.31 -17.41
C VAL A 211 4.05 -4.66 -18.82
N ILE A 212 5.01 -4.66 -19.74
CA ILE A 212 4.81 -5.04 -21.14
C ILE A 212 5.28 -6.48 -21.32
N PRO A 213 4.45 -7.38 -21.91
CA PRO A 213 4.88 -8.72 -22.27
C PRO A 213 6.02 -8.69 -23.28
N ASP A 214 7.06 -9.47 -23.01
CA ASP A 214 8.24 -9.60 -23.85
C ASP A 214 7.90 -10.12 -25.26
N GLU A 215 6.97 -11.06 -25.37
CA GLU A 215 6.50 -11.59 -26.66
C GLU A 215 5.57 -10.60 -27.35
N ARG A 216 5.84 -10.27 -28.62
CA ARG A 216 4.97 -9.40 -29.45
C ARG A 216 3.65 -10.11 -29.80
N LEU A 217 2.55 -9.36 -29.68
CA LEU A 217 1.21 -9.75 -30.09
C LEU A 217 1.14 -9.89 -31.62
N LYS A 218 0.59 -11.01 -32.09
CA LYS A 218 0.27 -11.22 -33.50
C LYS A 218 -1.12 -10.66 -33.81
N LEU A 219 -1.26 -9.98 -34.94
CA LEU A 219 -2.56 -9.50 -35.42
C LEU A 219 -3.43 -10.67 -35.95
N PRO A 220 -4.77 -10.58 -35.88
CA PRO A 220 -5.58 -9.44 -35.42
C PRO A 220 -5.56 -9.24 -33.90
N LEU A 221 -6.00 -8.06 -33.44
CA LEU A 221 -6.13 -7.80 -32.00
C LEU A 221 -7.20 -8.70 -31.35
N PRO A 222 -7.12 -8.92 -30.02
CA PRO A 222 -8.13 -9.65 -29.27
C PRO A 222 -9.54 -9.12 -29.51
N VAL A 223 -10.51 -10.03 -29.54
CA VAL A 223 -11.93 -9.70 -29.55
C VAL A 223 -12.33 -9.31 -28.13
N VAL A 224 -12.94 -8.15 -27.97
CA VAL A 224 -13.36 -7.61 -26.67
C VAL A 224 -14.85 -7.27 -26.67
N ASP A 225 -15.52 -7.49 -25.55
CA ASP A 225 -16.83 -6.89 -25.22
C ASP A 225 -16.88 -6.76 -23.70
N ARG A 226 -16.46 -5.61 -23.17
CA ARG A 226 -16.34 -5.37 -21.73
C ARG A 226 -16.82 -3.98 -21.39
N ARG A 227 -17.76 -3.89 -20.45
CA ARG A 227 -18.16 -2.65 -19.79
C ARG A 227 -17.47 -2.54 -18.45
N GLY A 228 -16.87 -1.38 -18.18
CA GLY A 228 -16.31 -1.05 -16.87
C GLY A 228 -17.22 -0.08 -16.14
N MET A 229 -17.64 -0.45 -14.93
CA MET A 229 -18.45 0.38 -14.04
C MET A 229 -17.80 0.38 -12.67
N PRO A 230 -17.26 1.50 -12.18
CA PRO A 230 -16.57 1.50 -10.90
C PRO A 230 -17.56 1.29 -9.75
N ILE A 231 -17.15 0.55 -8.72
CA ILE A 231 -17.96 0.34 -7.50
C ILE A 231 -17.89 1.57 -6.60
N PHE A 232 -16.71 2.21 -6.52
CA PHE A 232 -16.45 3.41 -5.73
C PHE A 232 -16.26 4.60 -6.65
N ALA A 233 -16.88 5.74 -6.31
CA ALA A 233 -16.75 6.98 -7.08
C ALA A 233 -15.35 7.59 -6.96
N LEU A 234 -14.72 7.47 -5.80
CA LEU A 234 -13.32 7.86 -5.56
C LEU A 234 -12.47 6.61 -5.29
N ARG A 235 -11.35 6.50 -6.01
CA ARG A 235 -10.44 5.35 -5.98
C ARG A 235 -9.03 5.89 -6.03
N GLY A 236 -8.16 5.53 -5.10
CA GLY A 236 -6.86 6.20 -5.08
C GLY A 236 -5.84 5.69 -4.08
N ILE A 237 -4.86 6.56 -3.84
CA ILE A 237 -3.77 6.30 -2.91
C ILE A 237 -3.61 7.46 -1.93
N GLN A 238 -3.06 7.13 -0.77
CA GLN A 238 -2.60 8.06 0.24
C GLN A 238 -1.13 7.76 0.57
N PRO A 239 -0.16 8.22 -0.25
CA PRO A 239 1.23 8.15 0.15
C PRO A 239 1.46 9.00 1.41
N PHE A 240 2.19 8.45 2.39
CA PHE A 240 2.31 9.05 3.72
C PHE A 240 3.69 9.67 3.97
N HIS A 241 3.72 10.95 4.38
CA HIS A 241 4.96 11.66 4.70
C HIS A 241 5.40 11.38 6.14
N ASP A 242 6.68 11.02 6.33
CA ASP A 242 7.37 10.73 7.61
C ASP A 242 8.70 9.98 7.42
N PHE A 243 8.82 9.13 6.39
CA PHE A 243 9.93 8.18 6.18
C PHE A 243 10.57 8.26 4.78
N PRO A 244 11.88 7.94 4.63
CA PRO A 244 12.57 8.04 3.35
C PRO A 244 12.12 7.01 2.31
N GLU A 245 11.47 5.92 2.73
CA GLU A 245 10.85 4.92 1.82
C GLU A 245 9.65 5.48 1.05
N GLY A 246 9.08 6.58 1.53
CA GLY A 246 7.85 7.18 1.04
C GLY A 246 8.04 8.49 0.28
N PRO A 247 6.97 9.31 0.19
CA PRO A 247 6.94 10.57 -0.56
C PRO A 247 7.89 11.65 -0.04
N ASP A 248 8.48 11.51 1.16
CA ASP A 248 9.52 12.44 1.62
C ASP A 248 10.70 12.54 0.66
N TRP A 249 11.01 11.49 -0.09
CA TRP A 249 12.10 11.48 -1.07
C TRP A 249 11.63 11.64 -2.52
N TRP A 250 10.32 11.75 -2.77
CA TRP A 250 9.78 11.97 -4.11
C TRP A 250 10.06 13.39 -4.58
N ASN A 251 10.72 13.51 -5.73
CA ASN A 251 10.86 14.79 -6.40
C ASN A 251 9.64 15.05 -7.31
N ARG A 252 9.68 16.17 -8.03
CA ARG A 252 8.62 16.55 -8.99
C ARG A 252 8.29 15.45 -9.99
N ASP A 253 9.29 14.82 -10.60
CA ASP A 253 9.07 13.80 -11.62
C ASP A 253 8.53 12.50 -11.03
N ASP A 254 8.85 12.18 -9.76
CA ASP A 254 8.24 11.05 -9.05
C ASP A 254 6.73 11.25 -8.87
N TYR A 255 6.30 12.45 -8.42
CA TYR A 255 4.88 12.78 -8.35
C TYR A 255 4.20 12.67 -9.72
N LEU A 256 4.80 13.21 -10.78
CA LEU A 256 4.24 13.13 -12.13
C LEU A 256 4.16 11.68 -12.64
N ALA A 257 5.17 10.87 -12.38
CA ALA A 257 5.19 9.46 -12.77
C ALA A 257 4.10 8.66 -12.04
N VAL A 258 3.95 8.86 -10.72
CA VAL A 258 2.91 8.21 -9.92
C VAL A 258 1.51 8.65 -10.37
N MET A 259 1.31 9.95 -10.60
CA MET A 259 0.02 10.47 -11.09
C MET A 259 -0.37 9.91 -12.46
N ALA A 260 0.60 9.76 -13.37
CA ALA A 260 0.35 9.13 -14.67
C ALA A 260 -0.07 7.65 -14.56
N GLN A 261 0.26 6.98 -13.47
CA GLN A 261 -0.11 5.58 -13.21
C GLN A 261 -1.51 5.42 -12.59
N LEU A 262 -2.03 6.42 -11.89
CA LEU A 262 -3.35 6.33 -11.27
C LEU A 262 -4.48 6.02 -12.28
N PRO A 263 -4.64 6.73 -13.41
CA PRO A 263 -5.73 6.41 -14.32
C PRO A 263 -5.52 5.07 -15.03
N LYS A 264 -4.27 4.61 -15.17
CA LYS A 264 -3.95 3.26 -15.68
C LYS A 264 -4.42 2.15 -14.75
N LEU A 265 -4.37 2.40 -13.44
CA LEU A 265 -4.96 1.56 -12.39
C LEU A 265 -6.47 1.79 -12.22
N GLY A 266 -7.09 2.64 -13.05
CA GLY A 266 -8.49 3.03 -12.91
C GLY A 266 -8.76 3.86 -11.65
N MET A 267 -7.75 4.53 -11.11
CA MET A 267 -7.82 5.41 -9.92
C MET A 267 -7.92 6.89 -10.32
N ASN A 268 -8.55 7.69 -9.47
CA ASN A 268 -8.84 9.12 -9.65
C ASN A 268 -8.67 9.95 -8.38
N PHE A 269 -7.94 9.48 -7.36
CA PHE A 269 -7.73 10.22 -6.12
C PHE A 269 -6.28 10.11 -5.62
N PHE A 270 -5.75 11.22 -5.12
CA PHE A 270 -4.42 11.31 -4.51
C PHE A 270 -4.49 12.21 -3.27
N GLY A 271 -4.08 11.70 -2.11
CA GLY A 271 -4.14 12.47 -0.85
C GLY A 271 -2.85 12.42 -0.03
N LEU A 272 -2.49 13.53 0.61
CA LEU A 272 -1.33 13.62 1.51
C LEU A 272 -1.75 14.04 2.93
N HIS A 273 -1.20 13.35 3.91
CA HIS A 273 -1.18 13.81 5.30
C HIS A 273 -0.07 14.88 5.48
N THR A 274 -0.17 15.73 6.50
CA THR A 274 0.87 16.70 6.84
C THR A 274 0.98 16.90 8.34
N TYR A 275 2.16 16.63 8.90
CA TYR A 275 2.49 17.00 10.28
C TYR A 275 2.86 18.48 10.37
N PRO A 276 2.07 19.33 11.07
CA PRO A 276 2.33 20.77 11.13
C PRO A 276 3.45 21.16 12.12
N GLU A 277 3.68 20.41 13.20
CA GLU A 277 4.81 20.61 14.14
C GLU A 277 5.00 19.38 15.06
N GLY A 278 6.27 19.08 15.43
CA GLY A 278 6.62 18.20 16.54
C GLY A 278 6.55 16.69 16.25
N ARG A 279 7.47 15.91 16.85
CA ARG A 279 7.67 14.43 16.74
C ARG A 279 6.89 13.73 15.59
N PRO A 280 7.46 13.68 14.36
CA PRO A 280 8.88 13.83 14.11
C PRO A 280 9.34 15.28 13.92
N ASN A 281 8.79 16.09 13.01
CA ASN A 281 8.97 17.54 12.82
C ASN A 281 7.87 18.10 11.88
N ALA A 282 7.84 19.42 11.68
CA ALA A 282 6.96 20.06 10.70
C ALA A 282 7.33 19.70 9.26
N GLU A 283 6.33 19.43 8.43
CA GLU A 283 6.46 19.14 7.00
C GLU A 283 6.08 20.36 6.15
N PRO A 284 6.77 20.59 5.02
CA PRO A 284 6.55 21.77 4.20
C PRO A 284 5.32 21.68 3.28
N THR A 285 4.49 20.63 3.40
CA THR A 285 3.31 20.38 2.57
C THR A 285 2.19 21.41 2.79
N VAL A 286 1.91 21.75 4.05
CA VAL A 286 0.91 22.76 4.43
C VAL A 286 1.57 23.85 5.28
N TRP A 287 1.49 25.09 4.80
CA TRP A 287 1.99 26.27 5.51
C TRP A 287 0.92 26.87 6.41
N ILE A 288 1.30 27.21 7.65
CA ILE A 288 0.44 27.88 8.63
C ILE A 288 0.88 29.35 8.83
N GLY A 289 -0.06 30.28 8.60
CA GLY A 289 0.16 31.71 8.81
C GLY A 289 -1.06 32.54 8.44
N LEU A 290 -0.92 33.87 8.42
CA LEU A 290 -2.01 34.82 8.19
C LEU A 290 -2.11 35.26 6.72
N THR A 291 -3.28 35.76 6.31
CA THR A 291 -3.59 36.16 4.91
C THR A 291 -2.71 37.28 4.35
N ASN A 292 -2.04 38.07 5.20
CA ASN A 292 -1.12 39.13 4.81
C ASN A 292 0.34 38.67 4.67
N GLU A 293 0.64 37.38 4.86
CA GLU A 293 2.01 36.85 4.90
C GLU A 293 2.44 36.11 3.63
N PHE A 294 1.65 36.19 2.56
CA PHE A 294 2.00 35.65 1.23
C PHE A 294 1.57 36.62 0.11
N ASP A 295 2.15 36.47 -1.09
CA ASP A 295 1.80 37.30 -2.25
C ASP A 295 0.62 36.76 -3.07
N ARG A 296 0.22 37.45 -4.14
CA ARG A 296 -0.89 37.01 -5.01
C ARG A 296 -0.69 35.64 -5.69
N PHE A 297 0.53 35.09 -5.66
CA PHE A 297 0.89 33.80 -6.24
C PHE A 297 1.08 32.70 -5.18
N GLY A 298 0.74 32.99 -3.92
CA GLY A 298 0.88 32.06 -2.80
C GLY A 298 2.30 31.94 -2.26
N ARG A 299 3.24 32.81 -2.69
CA ARG A 299 4.62 32.77 -2.18
C ARG A 299 4.68 33.42 -0.81
N VAL A 300 5.10 32.65 0.19
CA VAL A 300 5.15 33.11 1.58
C VAL A 300 6.30 34.08 1.79
N ARG A 301 6.11 35.01 2.73
CA ARG A 301 7.11 36.00 3.16
C ARG A 301 7.62 35.75 4.57
N ALA A 302 6.91 34.91 5.32
CA ALA A 302 7.28 34.49 6.65
C ALA A 302 6.90 33.01 6.86
N ALA A 303 7.81 32.23 7.45
CA ALA A 303 7.65 30.79 7.63
C ALA A 303 8.29 30.34 8.94
N TYR A 304 8.24 29.03 9.19
CA TYR A 304 8.86 28.33 10.31
C TYR A 304 9.68 27.15 9.75
N PRO A 305 10.69 26.65 10.47
CA PRO A 305 11.48 25.52 9.99
C PRO A 305 10.59 24.29 9.73
N ALA A 306 10.67 23.77 8.52
CA ALA A 306 9.99 22.55 8.10
C ALA A 306 10.95 21.72 7.24
N SER A 307 10.81 20.39 7.28
CA SER A 307 11.70 19.49 6.55
C SER A 307 11.03 18.14 6.27
N TYR A 308 11.20 17.65 5.05
CA TYR A 308 11.06 16.21 4.78
C TYR A 308 12.25 15.44 5.35
N GLN A 309 12.13 14.12 5.44
CA GLN A 309 13.16 13.23 5.92
C GLN A 309 14.40 13.25 5.02
N ASN A 310 15.59 13.20 5.62
CA ASN A 310 16.86 13.24 4.91
C ASN A 310 17.96 12.53 5.72
N THR A 311 19.07 12.22 5.06
CA THR A 311 20.14 11.39 5.64
C THR A 311 20.91 12.05 6.79
N LEU A 312 20.85 13.38 6.93
CA LEU A 312 21.51 14.09 8.03
C LEU A 312 20.56 14.43 9.19
N ARG A 313 19.29 14.04 9.09
CA ARG A 313 18.27 14.28 10.11
C ARG A 313 18.09 13.04 10.99
N GLY A 314 17.81 13.28 12.27
CA GLY A 314 17.42 12.24 13.23
C GLY A 314 15.96 12.37 13.68
N ASN A 315 15.15 11.37 13.38
CA ASN A 315 13.77 11.18 13.83
C ASN A 315 13.45 9.67 13.76
N TRP A 316 12.40 9.20 14.44
CA TRP A 316 11.93 7.80 14.33
C TRP A 316 13.05 6.73 14.40
N GLY A 317 14.07 6.96 15.22
CA GLY A 317 15.21 6.05 15.38
C GLY A 317 16.26 6.08 14.25
N TYR A 318 16.08 6.87 13.20
CA TYR A 318 17.12 7.16 12.20
C TYR A 318 18.20 8.06 12.83
N LEU A 319 19.47 7.71 12.64
CA LEU A 319 20.61 8.54 13.02
C LEU A 319 21.16 9.30 11.80
N ALA A 320 21.62 10.53 12.02
CA ALA A 320 22.30 11.31 10.98
C ALA A 320 23.54 10.55 10.47
N ARG A 321 23.63 10.35 9.15
CA ARG A 321 24.74 9.68 8.50
C ARG A 321 24.92 10.18 7.06
N PRO A 322 26.12 10.63 6.69
CA PRO A 322 26.41 10.96 5.30
C PRO A 322 26.34 9.70 4.42
N THR A 323 25.76 9.81 3.23
CA THR A 323 25.62 8.66 2.31
C THR A 323 26.95 8.08 1.85
N SER A 324 28.06 8.82 1.90
CA SER A 324 29.42 8.30 1.66
C SER A 324 29.84 7.20 2.65
N GLU A 325 29.24 7.15 3.83
CA GLU A 325 29.52 6.12 4.84
C GLU A 325 28.64 4.86 4.68
N PHE A 326 27.73 4.85 3.70
CA PHE A 326 26.85 3.71 3.46
C PHE A 326 27.66 2.50 2.94
N SER A 327 27.36 1.34 3.50
CA SER A 327 28.13 0.11 3.39
C SER A 327 27.91 -0.58 2.05
N PHE A 328 28.82 -1.51 1.73
CA PHE A 328 28.76 -2.44 0.60
C PHE A 328 28.55 -1.74 -0.76
N GLY A 329 29.02 -0.51 -0.89
CA GLY A 329 28.89 0.31 -2.09
C GLY A 329 27.55 1.03 -2.25
N ALA A 330 26.65 0.94 -1.27
CA ALA A 330 25.36 1.62 -1.31
C ALA A 330 25.50 3.15 -1.45
N GLY A 331 26.59 3.74 -0.96
CA GLY A 331 26.89 5.17 -1.14
C GLY A 331 27.02 5.63 -2.60
N GLN A 332 27.22 4.71 -3.55
CA GLN A 332 27.25 5.02 -4.98
C GLN A 332 25.88 5.47 -5.53
N LEU A 333 24.78 5.09 -4.87
CA LEU A 333 23.42 5.37 -5.30
C LEU A 333 22.97 6.81 -5.02
N PHE A 334 23.84 7.63 -4.43
CA PHE A 334 23.54 8.99 -3.97
C PHE A 334 24.57 9.96 -4.54
N ASP A 335 24.11 11.14 -4.96
CA ASP A 335 24.95 12.20 -5.53
C ASP A 335 25.63 13.09 -4.47
N ARG A 336 25.17 13.00 -3.21
CA ARG A 336 25.62 13.85 -2.10
C ARG A 336 25.39 13.19 -0.74
N ASP A 337 26.12 13.63 0.27
CA ASP A 337 26.03 13.13 1.64
C ASP A 337 24.73 13.51 2.34
N ALA A 338 24.29 14.74 2.14
CA ALA A 338 23.01 15.26 2.60
C ALA A 338 21.94 15.01 1.56
N TYR A 339 21.40 13.79 1.56
CA TYR A 339 20.43 13.34 0.56
C TYR A 339 19.00 13.36 1.11
N GLY A 340 18.06 13.84 0.29
CA GLY A 340 16.65 13.91 0.60
C GLY A 340 15.88 14.48 -0.59
N ASN A 341 14.71 15.05 -0.34
CA ASN A 341 13.92 15.76 -1.35
C ASN A 341 14.70 16.95 -1.95
N ASP A 342 14.51 17.24 -3.25
CA ASP A 342 15.11 18.41 -3.91
C ASP A 342 14.58 19.74 -3.31
N VAL A 343 13.38 19.72 -2.70
CA VAL A 343 12.87 20.84 -1.89
C VAL A 343 13.85 21.24 -0.77
N MET A 344 14.62 20.27 -0.25
CA MET A 344 15.58 20.44 0.83
C MET A 344 17.02 20.70 0.35
N ASP A 345 17.26 20.86 -0.96
CA ASP A 345 18.60 21.09 -1.49
C ASP A 345 19.24 22.35 -0.90
N GLY A 346 20.40 22.16 -0.24
CA GLY A 346 21.11 23.22 0.49
C GLY A 346 20.60 23.48 1.92
N HIS A 347 19.52 22.81 2.32
CA HIS A 347 18.79 23.05 3.58
C HIS A 347 18.67 21.81 4.47
N CYS A 348 19.43 20.75 4.20
CA CYS A 348 19.52 19.59 5.09
C CYS A 348 20.43 19.89 6.30
N PRO A 349 20.11 19.40 7.52
CA PRO A 349 18.98 18.54 7.86
C PRO A 349 17.64 19.29 8.03
N GLN A 350 17.68 20.60 8.18
CA GLN A 350 16.52 21.50 8.24
C GLN A 350 16.98 22.94 7.88
N PRO A 351 16.09 23.82 7.37
CA PRO A 351 16.47 25.19 7.04
C PRO A 351 16.98 25.95 8.27
N ALA A 352 18.15 26.58 8.14
CA ALA A 352 18.84 27.23 9.25
C ALA A 352 18.39 28.68 9.52
N THR A 353 17.72 29.33 8.57
CA THR A 353 17.27 30.73 8.68
C THR A 353 15.79 30.88 8.29
N PRO A 354 15.12 31.97 8.69
CA PRO A 354 13.76 32.27 8.25
C PRO A 354 13.60 32.35 6.73
N GLU A 355 14.59 32.89 6.02
CA GLU A 355 14.60 32.99 4.55
C GLU A 355 14.69 31.60 3.91
N ALA A 356 15.53 30.72 4.47
CA ALA A 356 15.61 29.32 4.05
C ALA A 356 14.28 28.58 4.29
N ALA A 357 13.61 28.83 5.42
CA ALA A 357 12.29 28.25 5.68
C ALA A 357 11.23 28.73 4.69
N VAL A 358 11.25 30.02 4.34
CA VAL A 358 10.39 30.60 3.28
C VAL A 358 10.66 29.92 1.94
N GLU A 359 11.92 29.74 1.58
CA GLU A 359 12.32 29.07 0.35
C GLU A 359 11.80 27.63 0.26
N VAL A 360 11.97 26.83 1.33
CA VAL A 360 11.49 25.44 1.41
C VAL A 360 9.97 25.35 1.16
N PHE A 361 9.16 26.18 1.83
CA PHE A 361 7.70 26.19 1.61
C PHE A 361 7.28 26.63 0.21
N ASN A 362 8.05 27.53 -0.41
CA ASN A 362 7.80 27.99 -1.77
C ASN A 362 8.19 26.92 -2.81
N ARG A 363 9.33 26.24 -2.63
CA ARG A 363 9.74 25.10 -3.47
C ARG A 363 8.71 23.96 -3.39
N ALA A 364 8.25 23.61 -2.19
CA ALA A 364 7.20 22.60 -2.01
C ALA A 364 5.91 22.97 -2.75
N ALA A 365 5.46 24.22 -2.64
CA ALA A 365 4.27 24.71 -3.35
C ALA A 365 4.42 24.69 -4.88
N GLU A 366 5.63 24.89 -5.42
CA GLU A 366 5.90 24.76 -6.85
C GLU A 366 5.82 23.31 -7.33
N VAL A 367 6.34 22.35 -6.55
CA VAL A 367 6.16 20.91 -6.83
C VAL A 367 4.68 20.53 -6.85
N PHE A 368 3.90 20.94 -5.84
CA PHE A 368 2.47 20.64 -5.79
C PHE A 368 1.65 21.38 -6.84
N ARG A 369 2.05 22.59 -7.25
CA ARG A 369 1.43 23.28 -8.38
C ARG A 369 1.53 22.45 -9.64
N ASP A 370 2.72 21.95 -9.95
CA ASP A 370 2.95 21.16 -11.15
C ASP A 370 2.26 19.81 -11.08
N ALA A 371 2.43 19.10 -9.96
CA ALA A 371 1.85 17.80 -9.73
C ALA A 371 0.31 17.85 -9.72
N PHE A 372 -0.31 18.74 -8.94
CA PHE A 372 -1.78 18.81 -8.86
C PHE A 372 -2.43 19.40 -10.11
N SER A 373 -1.73 20.26 -10.86
CA SER A 373 -2.20 20.66 -12.19
C SER A 373 -2.19 19.50 -13.18
N TYR A 374 -1.15 18.66 -13.11
CA TYR A 374 -1.08 17.44 -13.91
C TYR A 374 -2.15 16.41 -13.50
N ALA A 375 -2.36 16.23 -12.20
CA ALA A 375 -3.43 15.38 -11.65
C ALA A 375 -4.81 15.78 -12.19
N ARG A 376 -5.12 17.09 -12.15
CA ARG A 376 -6.39 17.63 -12.68
C ARG A 376 -6.55 17.38 -14.17
N GLN A 377 -5.48 17.47 -14.97
CA GLN A 377 -5.54 17.14 -16.40
C GLN A 377 -5.88 15.66 -16.65
N LEU A 378 -5.54 14.77 -15.71
CA LEU A 378 -5.82 13.33 -15.78
C LEU A 378 -7.15 12.92 -15.11
N GLY A 379 -7.95 13.88 -14.64
CA GLY A 379 -9.19 13.59 -13.91
C GLY A 379 -8.97 13.07 -12.48
N ILE A 380 -7.80 13.30 -11.89
CA ILE A 380 -7.44 12.90 -10.53
C ILE A 380 -7.78 14.04 -9.57
N ARG A 381 -8.52 13.73 -8.51
CA ARG A 381 -8.80 14.64 -7.39
C ARG A 381 -7.66 14.61 -6.38
N THR A 382 -7.35 15.77 -5.82
CA THR A 382 -6.20 15.98 -4.94
C THR A 382 -6.63 16.42 -3.55
N CYS A 383 -5.94 15.90 -2.53
CA CYS A 383 -6.18 16.23 -1.14
C CYS A 383 -4.86 16.46 -0.39
N ILE A 384 -4.82 17.46 0.48
CA ILE A 384 -3.78 17.66 1.49
C ILE A 384 -4.47 18.04 2.80
N GLY A 385 -3.81 17.90 3.94
CA GLY A 385 -4.43 18.33 5.19
C GLY A 385 -3.54 18.15 6.40
N THR A 386 -3.99 18.72 7.52
CA THR A 386 -3.27 18.73 8.80
C THR A 386 -4.12 18.09 9.89
N GLU A 387 -3.49 17.79 11.03
CA GLU A 387 -4.19 17.39 12.25
C GLU A 387 -5.15 18.48 12.77
N THR A 388 -6.25 18.04 13.38
CA THR A 388 -7.26 18.83 14.09
C THR A 388 -7.42 18.28 15.52
N PRO A 389 -7.44 19.13 16.57
CA PRO A 389 -7.30 20.58 16.53
C PRO A 389 -5.99 21.08 15.93
N LEU A 390 -6.00 22.27 15.31
CA LEU A 390 -4.83 22.78 14.58
C LEU A 390 -3.62 22.95 15.51
N VAL A 391 -2.57 22.17 15.26
CA VAL A 391 -1.29 22.31 15.98
C VAL A 391 -0.50 23.47 15.36
N ILE A 392 -0.50 24.62 16.06
CA ILE A 392 0.16 25.85 15.60
C ILE A 392 1.66 25.81 15.93
N PRO A 393 2.56 25.94 14.93
CA PRO A 393 4.00 25.91 15.18
C PRO A 393 4.47 26.96 16.18
N LYS A 394 5.43 26.64 17.05
CA LYS A 394 5.99 27.54 18.07
C LYS A 394 6.40 28.90 17.51
N ALA A 395 7.12 28.91 16.39
CA ALA A 395 7.56 30.14 15.73
C ALA A 395 6.37 30.99 15.23
N VAL A 396 5.27 30.34 14.83
CA VAL A 396 4.02 31.04 14.46
C VAL A 396 3.34 31.59 15.72
N GLN A 397 3.27 30.82 16.82
CA GLN A 397 2.73 31.30 18.09
C GLN A 397 3.49 32.53 18.61
N GLU A 398 4.82 32.53 18.52
CA GLU A 398 5.66 33.66 18.92
C GLU A 398 5.38 34.89 18.06
N ARG A 399 5.27 34.73 16.74
CA ARG A 399 4.92 35.82 15.81
C ARG A 399 3.53 36.39 16.08
N LEU A 400 2.55 35.53 16.38
CA LEU A 400 1.19 35.95 16.75
C LEU A 400 1.18 36.73 18.05
N ARG A 401 1.88 36.27 19.09
CA ARG A 401 2.00 37.00 20.36
C ARG A 401 2.67 38.35 20.19
N ALA A 402 3.73 38.41 19.35
CA ALA A 402 4.39 39.67 19.01
C ALA A 402 3.45 40.65 18.27
N ALA A 403 2.48 40.14 17.52
CA ALA A 403 1.42 40.92 16.88
C ALA A 403 0.21 41.22 17.80
N GLY A 404 0.29 40.89 19.10
CA GLY A 404 -0.79 41.11 20.07
C GLY A 404 -1.98 40.15 19.93
N MET A 405 -1.80 39.01 19.24
CA MET A 405 -2.82 37.98 19.07
C MET A 405 -2.60 36.82 20.04
N ASP A 406 -3.70 36.28 20.59
CA ASP A 406 -3.66 35.06 21.40
C ASP A 406 -3.77 33.82 20.49
N PRO A 407 -2.71 32.98 20.40
CA PRO A 407 -2.71 31.79 19.54
C PRO A 407 -3.71 30.71 19.97
N THR A 408 -4.22 30.75 21.21
CA THR A 408 -5.21 29.78 21.70
C THR A 408 -6.65 30.22 21.47
N SER A 409 -6.86 31.49 21.13
CA SER A 409 -8.20 32.03 20.92
C SER A 409 -8.83 31.50 19.62
N PRO A 410 -10.12 31.12 19.61
CA PRO A 410 -10.81 30.64 18.41
C PRO A 410 -10.75 31.62 17.23
N LYS A 411 -10.73 32.94 17.51
CA LYS A 411 -10.59 33.98 16.49
C LYS A 411 -9.26 33.89 15.75
N THR A 412 -8.16 33.64 16.47
CA THR A 412 -6.83 33.51 15.89
C THR A 412 -6.69 32.19 15.12
N VAL A 413 -7.17 31.08 15.67
CA VAL A 413 -7.18 29.78 14.98
C VAL A 413 -7.97 29.87 13.67
N GLN A 414 -9.15 30.51 13.67
CA GLN A 414 -9.90 30.73 12.43
C GLN A 414 -9.12 31.60 11.44
N ALA A 415 -8.46 32.68 11.88
CA ALA A 415 -7.64 33.52 11.02
C ALA A 415 -6.46 32.76 10.39
N LEU A 416 -5.89 31.78 11.09
CA LEU A 416 -4.87 30.89 10.54
C LEU A 416 -5.46 29.95 9.49
N TYR A 417 -6.63 29.34 9.72
CA TYR A 417 -7.32 28.56 8.68
C TYR A 417 -7.64 29.42 7.44
N GLU A 418 -8.08 30.66 7.62
CA GLU A 418 -8.30 31.61 6.53
C GLU A 418 -6.99 31.83 5.74
N GLY A 419 -5.85 31.98 6.43
CA GLY A 419 -4.53 32.11 5.80
C GLY A 419 -4.07 30.85 5.05
N ILE A 420 -4.23 29.67 5.66
CA ILE A 420 -3.93 28.36 5.05
C ILE A 420 -4.72 28.20 3.74
N PHE A 421 -6.04 28.38 3.80
CA PHE A 421 -6.91 28.15 2.64
C PHE A 421 -6.74 29.20 1.55
N ALA A 422 -6.56 30.46 1.92
CA ALA A 422 -6.30 31.53 0.95
C ALA A 422 -4.96 31.31 0.24
N ARG A 423 -3.92 30.85 0.96
CA ARG A 423 -2.63 30.52 0.33
C ARG A 423 -2.78 29.35 -0.63
N ILE A 424 -3.39 28.24 -0.20
CA ILE A 424 -3.60 27.06 -1.05
C ILE A 424 -4.31 27.48 -2.35
N LYS A 425 -5.42 28.23 -2.24
CA LYS A 425 -6.17 28.77 -3.38
C LYS A 425 -5.29 29.56 -4.37
N ALA A 426 -4.29 30.29 -3.88
CA ALA A 426 -3.35 31.05 -4.72
C ALA A 426 -2.18 30.20 -5.25
N ALA A 427 -1.73 29.22 -4.48
CA ALA A 427 -0.49 28.49 -4.73
C ALA A 427 -0.66 27.36 -5.75
N HIS A 428 -1.68 26.52 -5.61
CA HIS A 428 -1.88 25.31 -6.44
C HIS A 428 -3.35 24.87 -6.44
N PRO A 429 -3.82 24.11 -7.45
CA PRO A 429 -5.16 23.54 -7.42
C PRO A 429 -5.28 22.50 -6.29
N LEU A 430 -6.48 22.37 -5.71
CA LEU A 430 -6.81 21.37 -4.70
C LEU A 430 -8.31 21.06 -4.79
N ASP A 431 -8.73 19.82 -4.50
CA ASP A 431 -10.14 19.42 -4.49
C ASP A 431 -10.68 19.23 -3.07
N TYR A 432 -9.84 18.76 -2.15
CA TYR A 432 -10.19 18.53 -0.74
C TYR A 432 -9.10 18.99 0.22
N TYR A 433 -9.51 19.47 1.39
CA TYR A 433 -8.63 19.65 2.54
C TYR A 433 -9.02 18.67 3.65
N TRP A 434 -8.06 17.88 4.13
CA TRP A 434 -8.26 16.94 5.22
C TRP A 434 -8.07 17.57 6.60
N LEU A 435 -8.96 17.22 7.51
CA LEU A 435 -8.86 17.51 8.94
C LEU A 435 -8.61 16.21 9.68
N TRP A 436 -7.36 16.01 10.14
CA TRP A 436 -6.91 14.73 10.68
C TRP A 436 -7.18 14.56 12.15
N THR A 437 -7.90 13.51 12.55
CA THR A 437 -8.14 13.27 13.98
C THR A 437 -6.83 12.87 14.67
N PRO A 438 -6.63 13.20 15.96
CA PRO A 438 -5.35 12.98 16.62
C PRO A 438 -4.93 11.50 16.62
N GLU A 439 -3.65 11.24 16.37
CA GLU A 439 -3.08 9.89 16.36
C GLU A 439 -3.32 9.12 17.67
N SER A 440 -3.23 9.80 18.81
CA SER A 440 -3.42 9.17 20.12
C SER A 440 -4.78 8.49 20.26
N TRP A 441 -5.80 8.89 19.51
CA TRP A 441 -7.14 8.31 19.61
C TRP A 441 -7.20 6.84 19.19
N THR A 442 -6.28 6.39 18.33
CA THR A 442 -6.21 4.98 17.92
C THR A 442 -5.57 4.09 18.99
N TRP A 443 -4.62 4.64 19.76
CA TRP A 443 -3.83 3.89 20.74
C TRP A 443 -4.31 4.05 22.19
N GLN A 444 -4.84 5.23 22.53
CA GLN A 444 -5.17 5.67 23.89
C GLN A 444 -6.66 6.04 24.04
N GLY A 445 -7.39 6.18 22.93
CA GLY A 445 -8.74 6.75 22.94
C GLY A 445 -8.75 8.27 23.12
N ALA A 446 -9.96 8.84 23.13
CA ALA A 446 -10.24 10.26 23.19
C ALA A 446 -10.96 10.63 24.48
N LYS A 447 -10.56 11.70 25.16
CA LYS A 447 -11.32 12.26 26.29
C LYS A 447 -12.51 13.09 25.79
N PRO A 448 -13.61 13.21 26.55
CA PRO A 448 -14.75 14.03 26.14
C PRO A 448 -14.38 15.47 25.77
N SER A 449 -13.45 16.11 26.49
CA SER A 449 -12.97 17.46 26.16
C SER A 449 -12.24 17.52 24.82
N GLU A 450 -11.38 16.54 24.53
CA GLU A 450 -10.63 16.46 23.27
C GLU A 450 -11.58 16.29 22.07
N VAL A 451 -12.67 15.55 22.25
CA VAL A 451 -13.73 15.41 21.23
C VAL A 451 -14.43 16.75 20.98
N TRP A 452 -14.73 17.51 22.04
CA TRP A 452 -15.34 18.85 21.91
C TRP A 452 -14.40 19.83 21.22
N ASP A 453 -13.13 19.86 21.62
CA ASP A 453 -12.12 20.74 21.02
C ASP A 453 -11.93 20.44 19.52
N THR A 454 -11.92 19.17 19.15
CA THR A 454 -11.83 18.73 17.74
C THR A 454 -13.05 19.20 16.94
N LEU A 455 -14.27 19.02 17.45
CA LEU A 455 -15.48 19.48 16.78
C LEU A 455 -15.52 21.01 16.64
N ALA A 456 -15.08 21.73 17.67
CA ALA A 456 -15.00 23.19 17.65
C ALA A 456 -14.00 23.67 16.59
N ASP A 457 -12.81 23.08 16.54
CA ASP A 457 -11.77 23.41 15.56
C ASP A 457 -12.21 23.14 14.12
N ILE A 458 -12.85 21.99 13.85
CA ILE A 458 -13.46 21.71 12.53
C ILE A 458 -14.49 22.78 12.17
N GLY A 459 -15.28 23.25 13.14
CA GLY A 459 -16.20 24.37 12.96
C GLY A 459 -15.52 25.66 12.52
N LEU A 460 -14.34 25.97 13.07
CA LEU A 460 -13.53 27.12 12.66
C LEU A 460 -13.01 26.96 11.23
N ALA A 461 -12.53 25.76 10.85
CA ALA A 461 -12.12 25.45 9.49
C ALA A 461 -13.29 25.62 8.49
N VAL A 462 -14.48 25.11 8.81
CA VAL A 462 -15.68 25.29 7.96
C VAL A 462 -16.01 26.77 7.75
N ASN A 463 -15.91 27.59 8.80
CA ASN A 463 -16.16 29.03 8.71
C ASN A 463 -15.09 29.74 7.87
N ALA A 464 -13.82 29.39 8.06
CA ALA A 464 -12.71 29.94 7.29
C ALA A 464 -12.85 29.64 5.79
N LEU A 465 -13.18 28.38 5.43
CA LEU A 465 -13.38 27.94 4.05
C LEU A 465 -14.41 28.81 3.31
N ARG A 466 -15.55 29.08 3.97
CA ARG A 466 -16.62 29.92 3.42
C ARG A 466 -16.18 31.37 3.24
N ARG A 467 -15.47 31.93 4.22
CA ARG A 467 -15.04 33.34 4.21
C ARG A 467 -14.03 33.66 3.10
N VAL A 468 -13.12 32.74 2.81
CA VAL A 468 -12.11 32.94 1.76
C VAL A 468 -12.56 32.43 0.38
N GLU A 469 -13.78 31.87 0.32
CA GLU A 469 -14.37 31.26 -0.88
C GLU A 469 -13.39 30.26 -1.51
N ALA A 470 -12.87 29.34 -0.70
CA ALA A 470 -11.93 28.33 -1.16
C ALA A 470 -12.60 27.40 -2.18
N PRO A 471 -11.93 27.05 -3.30
CA PRO A 471 -12.52 26.27 -4.39
C PRO A 471 -12.53 24.74 -4.12
N PHE A 472 -12.23 24.32 -2.89
CA PHE A 472 -12.15 22.93 -2.46
C PHE A 472 -13.10 22.64 -1.29
N GLN A 473 -13.36 21.35 -1.05
CA GLN A 473 -14.24 20.89 0.03
C GLN A 473 -13.43 20.42 1.24
N LEU A 474 -14.11 20.18 2.37
CA LEU A 474 -13.48 19.60 3.56
C LEU A 474 -13.83 18.13 3.69
N ALA A 475 -12.89 17.36 4.21
CA ALA A 475 -13.12 15.99 4.64
C ALA A 475 -12.41 15.74 5.98
N THR A 476 -13.01 14.95 6.87
CA THR A 476 -12.23 14.42 8.00
C THR A 476 -11.42 13.22 7.52
N CYS A 477 -10.25 12.99 8.08
CA CYS A 477 -9.53 11.73 7.90
C CYS A 477 -8.85 11.34 9.20
N GLY A 478 -9.29 10.29 9.88
CA GLY A 478 -8.74 9.96 11.18
C GLY A 478 -7.91 8.70 11.24
N TRP A 479 -7.07 8.60 12.25
CA TRP A 479 -6.61 7.30 12.78
C TRP A 479 -7.77 6.45 13.32
N VAL A 480 -8.95 7.06 13.48
CA VAL A 480 -10.25 6.49 13.79
C VAL A 480 -11.37 7.32 13.12
N LEU A 481 -12.51 6.70 12.78
CA LEU A 481 -13.67 7.39 12.15
C LEU A 481 -14.35 8.43 13.07
N GLY A 482 -14.33 8.15 14.36
CA GLY A 482 -14.89 8.95 15.44
C GLY A 482 -14.32 8.48 16.79
N PRO A 483 -14.69 9.12 17.91
CA PRO A 483 -14.24 8.69 19.24
C PRO A 483 -14.68 7.26 19.58
N GLN A 484 -14.01 6.64 20.54
CA GLN A 484 -14.20 5.22 20.91
C GLN A 484 -15.58 4.88 21.48
N ASP A 485 -16.33 5.87 21.97
CA ASP A 485 -17.68 5.65 22.52
C ASP A 485 -18.77 5.79 21.44
N ASP A 486 -18.45 6.41 20.30
CA ASP A 486 -19.34 6.58 19.16
C ASP A 486 -18.48 6.83 17.91
N ARG A 487 -18.26 5.78 17.13
CA ARG A 487 -17.45 5.83 15.92
C ARG A 487 -18.13 6.59 14.78
N ALA A 488 -19.47 6.75 14.82
CA ALA A 488 -20.23 7.46 13.79
C ALA A 488 -20.43 8.95 14.11
N LYS A 489 -20.05 9.41 15.31
CA LYS A 489 -20.28 10.76 15.83
C LYS A 489 -20.02 11.89 14.85
N PHE A 490 -18.89 11.88 14.15
CA PHE A 490 -18.54 12.93 13.18
C PHE A 490 -19.46 12.92 11.95
N GLY A 491 -19.93 11.75 11.53
CA GLY A 491 -20.92 11.61 10.47
C GLY A 491 -22.29 12.21 10.82
N HIS A 492 -22.62 12.33 12.11
CA HIS A 492 -23.87 12.96 12.57
C HIS A 492 -23.68 14.44 12.94
N ALA A 493 -22.52 14.82 13.50
CA ALA A 493 -22.28 16.16 14.03
C ALA A 493 -21.87 17.20 12.96
N LEU A 494 -21.19 16.78 11.89
CA LEU A 494 -20.61 17.71 10.91
C LEU A 494 -21.61 18.11 9.81
N PRO A 495 -21.43 19.26 9.12
CA PRO A 495 -22.26 19.61 7.96
C PRO A 495 -22.23 18.54 6.87
N ALA A 496 -23.35 18.34 6.15
CA ALA A 496 -23.48 17.27 5.14
C ALA A 496 -22.46 17.35 3.99
N GLY A 497 -21.95 18.56 3.68
CA GLY A 497 -20.90 18.76 2.67
C GLY A 497 -19.49 18.37 3.11
N VAL A 498 -19.29 17.94 4.36
CA VAL A 498 -18.01 17.42 4.85
C VAL A 498 -18.01 15.91 4.73
N ALA A 499 -17.14 15.37 3.88
CA ALA A 499 -16.94 13.93 3.76
C ALA A 499 -16.26 13.38 5.03
N VAL A 500 -16.51 12.11 5.34
CA VAL A 500 -15.87 11.44 6.48
C VAL A 500 -15.01 10.29 6.01
N SER A 501 -13.80 10.20 6.54
CA SER A 501 -12.87 9.12 6.20
C SER A 501 -12.01 8.72 7.38
N CYS A 502 -11.46 7.51 7.32
CA CYS A 502 -10.45 7.05 8.27
C CYS A 502 -9.59 5.95 7.64
N ILE A 503 -8.38 5.83 8.18
CA ILE A 503 -7.53 4.67 7.94
C ILE A 503 -7.96 3.50 8.81
N ASN A 504 -7.65 2.27 8.40
CA ASN A 504 -7.89 1.10 9.25
C ASN A 504 -7.05 1.21 10.54
N ARG A 505 -7.61 0.72 11.64
CA ARG A 505 -6.93 0.69 12.95
C ARG A 505 -5.85 -0.38 12.99
N ARG A 506 -4.99 -0.30 14.01
CA ARG A 506 -3.86 -1.23 14.25
C ARG A 506 -3.02 -1.44 12.98
N VAL A 507 -2.62 -0.35 12.33
CA VAL A 507 -1.77 -0.35 11.12
C VAL A 507 -2.26 -1.31 10.02
N GLY A 508 -3.57 -1.31 9.78
CA GLY A 508 -4.20 -2.17 8.77
C GLY A 508 -4.55 -3.58 9.22
N MET A 509 -4.21 -3.96 10.45
CA MET A 509 -4.55 -5.28 10.98
C MET A 509 -6.06 -5.42 11.22
N ASP A 510 -6.73 -4.33 11.60
CA ASP A 510 -8.19 -4.28 11.70
C ASP A 510 -8.85 -4.17 10.32
N PRO A 511 -10.06 -4.72 10.15
CA PRO A 511 -10.87 -4.48 8.96
C PRO A 511 -11.33 -3.01 8.90
N VAL A 512 -12.00 -2.67 7.80
CA VAL A 512 -12.64 -1.37 7.63
C VAL A 512 -13.62 -1.12 8.79
N GLU A 513 -13.75 0.13 9.23
CA GLU A 513 -14.59 0.50 10.38
C GLU A 513 -16.10 0.26 10.10
N PRO A 514 -16.78 -0.67 10.80
CA PRO A 514 -18.19 -0.99 10.56
C PRO A 514 -19.16 0.18 10.76
N ALA A 515 -18.80 1.14 11.61
CA ALA A 515 -19.63 2.32 11.90
C ALA A 515 -19.87 3.23 10.69
N PHE A 516 -19.15 3.06 9.58
CA PHE A 516 -19.52 3.70 8.30
C PHE A 516 -20.97 3.41 7.89
N ARG A 517 -21.53 2.25 8.27
CA ARG A 517 -22.93 1.85 8.01
C ARG A 517 -23.96 2.79 8.65
N GLU A 518 -23.60 3.42 9.76
CA GLU A 518 -24.49 4.27 10.55
C GLU A 518 -24.55 5.71 10.02
N ILE A 519 -23.74 6.02 8.99
CA ILE A 519 -23.59 7.35 8.42
C ILE A 519 -24.30 7.42 7.06
N ALA A 520 -25.33 8.24 7.00
CA ALA A 520 -26.13 8.49 5.79
C ALA A 520 -25.99 9.93 5.28
N GLY A 521 -26.29 10.16 3.99
CA GLY A 521 -26.43 11.50 3.41
C GLY A 521 -25.12 12.25 3.11
N ARG A 522 -23.96 11.58 3.17
CA ARG A 522 -22.64 12.16 2.84
C ARG A 522 -21.71 11.12 2.22
N SER A 523 -20.62 11.59 1.62
CA SER A 523 -19.53 10.76 1.09
C SER A 523 -18.68 10.19 2.24
N LYS A 524 -18.27 8.92 2.11
CA LYS A 524 -17.58 8.10 3.10
C LYS A 524 -16.40 7.37 2.47
N TRP A 525 -15.19 7.55 3.00
CA TRP A 525 -13.99 6.97 2.39
C TRP A 525 -13.27 6.03 3.34
N ALA A 526 -13.13 4.77 2.93
CA ALA A 526 -12.29 3.80 3.63
C ALA A 526 -10.86 3.88 3.10
N ILE A 527 -9.88 3.89 4.01
CA ILE A 527 -8.47 3.96 3.65
C ILE A 527 -7.67 2.79 4.25
N PRO A 528 -7.78 1.58 3.67
CA PRO A 528 -6.95 0.44 4.08
C PRO A 528 -5.45 0.68 3.91
N TRP A 529 -4.67 0.03 4.76
CA TRP A 529 -3.21 0.02 4.67
C TRP A 529 -2.75 -1.00 3.64
N LEU A 530 -2.05 -0.54 2.61
CA LEU A 530 -1.43 -1.39 1.61
C LEU A 530 -0.17 -2.08 2.15
N GLU A 531 0.41 -1.52 3.20
CA GLU A 531 1.54 -2.03 3.97
C GLU A 531 1.52 -1.32 5.32
N ASP A 532 2.15 -1.90 6.33
CA ASP A 532 2.39 -1.23 7.61
C ASP A 532 3.82 -0.71 7.77
N ASP A 533 3.95 0.30 8.62
CA ASP A 533 5.20 0.95 8.97
C ASP A 533 6.07 0.15 9.97
N PRO A 534 5.57 -0.71 10.89
CA PRO A 534 6.44 -1.56 11.70
C PRO A 534 7.30 -2.50 10.86
N ALA A 535 6.79 -3.07 9.77
CA ALA A 535 7.55 -3.98 8.90
C ALA A 535 7.99 -3.32 7.59
N LEU A 536 8.22 -2.00 7.59
CA LEU A 536 8.52 -1.22 6.38
C LEU A 536 9.77 -1.69 5.61
N THR A 537 10.74 -2.32 6.27
CA THR A 537 11.93 -2.88 5.63
C THR A 537 11.72 -4.29 5.07
N ALA A 538 10.56 -4.93 5.30
CA ALA A 538 10.22 -6.27 4.80
C ALA A 538 9.11 -6.21 3.72
N PRO A 539 9.07 -7.15 2.76
CA PRO A 539 7.93 -7.30 1.86
C PRO A 539 6.66 -7.67 2.62
N GLN A 540 5.51 -7.18 2.15
CA GLN A 540 4.21 -7.42 2.76
C GLN A 540 3.21 -7.77 1.66
N LEU A 541 2.71 -9.00 1.65
CA LEU A 541 1.75 -9.52 0.66
C LEU A 541 0.38 -9.64 1.32
N TRP A 542 -0.56 -8.80 0.91
CA TRP A 542 -1.87 -8.59 1.55
C TRP A 542 -3.01 -8.54 0.52
N VAL A 543 -2.92 -9.31 -0.56
CA VAL A 543 -3.94 -9.31 -1.63
C VAL A 543 -5.30 -9.73 -1.07
N GLY A 544 -5.34 -10.80 -0.26
CA GLY A 544 -6.58 -11.25 0.38
C GLY A 544 -7.17 -10.19 1.31
N ARG A 545 -6.32 -9.47 2.05
CA ARG A 545 -6.73 -8.36 2.92
C ARG A 545 -7.32 -7.20 2.11
N MET A 546 -6.69 -6.82 0.99
CA MET A 546 -7.21 -5.74 0.13
C MET A 546 -8.58 -6.09 -0.46
N ARG A 547 -8.80 -7.35 -0.83
CA ARG A 547 -10.12 -7.84 -1.26
C ARG A 547 -11.15 -7.76 -0.14
N ARG A 548 -10.78 -8.18 1.08
CA ARG A 548 -11.65 -8.04 2.26
C ARG A 548 -12.02 -6.58 2.50
N ASP A 549 -11.05 -5.69 2.58
CA ASP A 549 -11.30 -4.28 2.93
C ASP A 549 -12.15 -3.59 1.86
N ALA A 550 -11.95 -3.90 0.57
CA ALA A 550 -12.79 -3.41 -0.51
C ALA A 550 -14.23 -3.97 -0.46
N ARG A 551 -14.41 -5.24 -0.07
CA ARG A 551 -15.74 -5.82 0.17
C ARG A 551 -16.43 -5.09 1.32
N ASP A 552 -15.73 -4.89 2.44
CA ASP A 552 -16.29 -4.29 3.65
C ASP A 552 -16.65 -2.83 3.42
N ALA A 553 -15.76 -2.05 2.78
CA ALA A 553 -16.06 -0.67 2.39
C ALA A 553 -17.34 -0.58 1.54
N ARG A 554 -17.50 -1.48 0.55
CA ARG A 554 -18.71 -1.55 -0.28
C ARG A 554 -19.95 -1.91 0.57
N LEU A 555 -19.85 -2.92 1.43
CA LEU A 555 -20.93 -3.34 2.31
C LEU A 555 -21.34 -2.23 3.30
N TYR A 556 -20.41 -1.35 3.67
CA TYR A 556 -20.66 -0.27 4.63
C TYR A 556 -21.11 1.02 3.94
N GLY A 557 -21.35 0.97 2.62
CA GLY A 557 -21.84 2.08 1.83
C GLY A 557 -20.81 3.18 1.61
N CYS A 558 -19.52 2.87 1.69
CA CYS A 558 -18.45 3.78 1.30
C CYS A 558 -18.46 3.99 -0.22
N ASP A 559 -18.28 5.22 -0.65
CA ASP A 559 -18.14 5.62 -2.06
C ASP A 559 -16.70 6.03 -2.40
N GLY A 560 -15.81 6.10 -1.41
CA GLY A 560 -14.37 6.24 -1.59
C GLY A 560 -13.58 5.04 -1.06
N LEU A 561 -12.57 4.62 -1.81
CA LEU A 561 -11.62 3.58 -1.43
C LEU A 561 -10.20 4.00 -1.81
N MET A 562 -9.35 4.25 -0.81
CA MET A 562 -7.96 4.66 -1.02
C MET A 562 -6.99 3.74 -0.27
N GLY A 563 -5.74 3.62 -0.71
CA GLY A 563 -4.74 2.83 0.00
C GLY A 563 -3.63 3.70 0.61
N ILE A 564 -3.40 3.63 1.93
CA ILE A 564 -2.22 4.25 2.57
C ILE A 564 -0.96 3.42 2.34
N HIS A 565 0.14 4.06 1.96
CA HIS A 565 1.42 3.39 1.69
C HIS A 565 2.63 4.34 1.70
N TRP A 566 3.84 3.77 1.58
CA TRP A 566 5.11 4.47 1.40
C TRP A 566 5.80 4.04 0.11
N ARG A 567 6.04 2.73 -0.02
CA ARG A 567 6.79 2.13 -1.13
C ARG A 567 5.87 1.97 -2.34
N THR A 568 6.44 1.81 -3.53
CA THR A 568 5.66 1.68 -4.78
C THR A 568 5.76 0.27 -5.39
N LYS A 569 6.98 -0.26 -5.57
CA LYS A 569 7.18 -1.55 -6.24
C LYS A 569 7.01 -2.75 -5.31
N ALA A 570 7.53 -2.67 -4.08
CA ALA A 570 7.42 -3.74 -3.09
C ALA A 570 5.96 -4.08 -2.70
N VAL A 571 5.05 -3.11 -2.84
CA VAL A 571 3.61 -3.26 -2.54
C VAL A 571 2.73 -3.34 -3.78
N ALA A 572 3.33 -3.51 -4.97
CA ALA A 572 2.61 -3.53 -6.23
C ALA A 572 1.44 -4.54 -6.29
N PRO A 573 1.54 -5.76 -5.72
CA PRO A 573 0.41 -6.69 -5.64
C PRO A 573 -0.78 -6.12 -4.87
N ASN A 574 -0.52 -5.47 -3.72
CA ASN A 574 -1.56 -4.95 -2.84
C ASN A 574 -2.29 -3.77 -3.51
N VAL A 575 -1.54 -2.86 -4.14
CA VAL A 575 -2.12 -1.73 -4.88
C VAL A 575 -3.00 -2.22 -6.03
N ALA A 576 -2.50 -3.17 -6.83
CA ALA A 576 -3.26 -3.71 -7.96
C ALA A 576 -4.51 -4.47 -7.50
N ALA A 577 -4.43 -5.22 -6.39
CA ALA A 577 -5.58 -5.91 -5.83
C ALA A 577 -6.67 -4.93 -5.35
N LEU A 578 -6.28 -3.86 -4.65
CA LEU A 578 -7.22 -2.82 -4.20
C LEU A 578 -7.84 -2.08 -5.40
N ALA A 579 -7.03 -1.76 -6.42
CA ALA A 579 -7.48 -1.13 -7.66
C ALA A 579 -8.54 -1.98 -8.38
N GLN A 580 -8.26 -3.28 -8.58
CA GLN A 580 -9.20 -4.20 -9.23
C GLN A 580 -10.50 -4.35 -8.42
N ALA A 581 -10.38 -4.52 -7.10
CA ALA A 581 -11.52 -4.66 -6.20
C ALA A 581 -12.40 -3.40 -6.11
N ALA A 582 -11.86 -2.24 -6.51
CA ALA A 582 -12.61 -0.99 -6.62
C ALA A 582 -13.51 -0.91 -7.86
N TRP A 583 -13.29 -1.79 -8.85
CA TRP A 583 -14.05 -1.87 -10.10
C TRP A 583 -14.93 -3.11 -10.18
N ASP A 584 -14.41 -4.26 -9.75
CA ASP A 584 -15.11 -5.53 -9.87
C ASP A 584 -14.73 -6.47 -8.73
N GLN A 585 -15.75 -7.10 -8.16
CA GLN A 585 -15.61 -8.10 -7.11
C GLN A 585 -16.33 -9.41 -7.46
N SER A 586 -16.94 -9.51 -8.65
CA SER A 586 -17.85 -10.58 -9.03
C SER A 586 -17.21 -11.97 -9.03
N SER A 587 -15.93 -12.09 -9.36
CA SER A 587 -15.23 -13.38 -9.43
C SER A 587 -14.94 -14.01 -8.07
N TRP A 588 -14.91 -13.24 -6.99
CA TRP A 588 -14.55 -13.69 -5.64
C TRP A 588 -15.53 -13.25 -4.54
N ASN A 589 -16.51 -12.41 -4.87
CA ASN A 589 -17.55 -11.86 -3.99
C ASN A 589 -18.90 -11.75 -4.74
N ALA A 590 -19.32 -12.84 -5.39
CA ALA A 590 -20.48 -12.88 -6.29
C ALA A 590 -21.83 -12.52 -5.61
N ASN A 591 -21.91 -12.59 -4.28
CA ASN A 591 -23.08 -12.21 -3.50
C ASN A 591 -22.61 -11.51 -2.22
N PRO A 592 -22.39 -10.18 -2.23
CA PRO A 592 -22.12 -9.44 -1.01
C PRO A 592 -23.43 -9.35 -0.20
N VAL A 593 -23.84 -10.46 0.41
CA VAL A 593 -24.92 -10.45 1.38
C VAL A 593 -24.31 -9.87 2.63
N LEU A 594 -24.87 -8.77 3.13
CA LEU A 594 -24.63 -8.35 4.50
C LEU A 594 -24.95 -9.59 5.35
N PRO A 595 -23.96 -10.23 6.02
CA PRO A 595 -24.34 -11.21 7.02
C PRO A 595 -25.34 -10.50 7.93
N PRO A 596 -26.49 -11.12 8.24
CA PRO A 596 -27.38 -10.55 9.23
C PRO A 596 -26.53 -10.20 10.46
N PRO A 597 -26.81 -9.09 11.18
CA PRO A 597 -26.13 -8.81 12.43
C PRO A 597 -26.05 -10.13 13.18
N LYS A 598 -24.83 -10.59 13.47
CA LYS A 598 -24.66 -11.91 14.08
C LYS A 598 -25.57 -11.91 15.30
N GLU A 599 -26.57 -12.80 15.32
CA GLU A 599 -27.45 -12.88 16.48
C GLU A 599 -26.55 -13.04 17.69
N ARG A 600 -26.73 -12.18 18.69
CA ARG A 600 -25.86 -12.15 19.84
C ARG A 600 -25.98 -13.50 20.53
N GLU A 601 -24.89 -14.26 20.55
CA GLU A 601 -24.83 -15.57 21.17
C GLU A 601 -24.16 -15.41 22.53
N ALA A 602 -24.69 -16.12 23.54
CA ALA A 602 -24.07 -16.14 24.85
C ALA A 602 -22.69 -16.80 24.77
N GLY A 603 -21.66 -16.12 25.27
CA GLY A 603 -20.31 -16.64 25.36
C GLY A 603 -19.22 -15.67 24.90
N PRO A 604 -17.99 -16.16 24.78
CA PRO A 604 -16.83 -15.37 24.40
C PRO A 604 -16.73 -15.14 22.89
N GLU A 605 -16.30 -13.94 22.51
CA GLU A 605 -15.83 -13.62 21.18
C GLU A 605 -14.32 -13.90 21.07
N GLY A 606 -13.99 -15.02 20.43
CA GLY A 606 -12.64 -15.51 20.25
C GLY A 606 -12.00 -16.07 21.53
N GLY A 607 -10.66 -16.11 21.51
CA GLY A 607 -9.85 -16.60 22.60
C GLY A 607 -9.57 -18.09 22.59
N ARG A 608 -8.38 -18.43 23.06
CA ARG A 608 -7.84 -19.77 23.25
C ARG A 608 -7.72 -20.08 24.73
N HIS A 609 -7.57 -21.36 25.07
CA HIS A 609 -7.46 -21.81 26.44
C HIS A 609 -6.02 -22.17 26.77
N ALA A 610 -5.60 -21.85 27.98
CA ALA A 610 -4.37 -22.36 28.55
C ALA A 610 -4.66 -22.90 29.96
N VAL A 611 -4.23 -24.13 30.21
CA VAL A 611 -4.39 -24.80 31.50
C VAL A 611 -3.02 -25.01 32.12
N PHE A 612 -2.92 -24.67 33.40
CA PHE A 612 -1.71 -24.72 34.22
C PHE A 612 -1.96 -25.64 35.42
N PRO A 613 -2.07 -26.96 35.21
CA PRO A 613 -2.61 -27.89 36.21
C PRO A 613 -1.79 -27.94 37.50
N ASN A 614 -0.48 -27.64 37.41
CA ASN A 614 0.45 -27.69 38.54
C ASN A 614 0.85 -26.29 39.07
N ALA A 615 0.18 -25.21 38.64
CA ALA A 615 0.50 -23.88 39.13
C ALA A 615 0.07 -23.70 40.60
N PRO A 616 0.98 -23.27 41.49
CA PRO A 616 0.65 -22.99 42.89
C PRO A 616 -0.05 -21.63 42.99
N ILE A 617 -1.37 -21.61 42.80
CA ILE A 617 -2.18 -20.39 42.88
C ILE A 617 -2.26 -19.90 44.33
N GLN A 618 -1.87 -18.65 44.55
CA GLN A 618 -1.96 -17.97 45.85
C GLN A 618 -3.13 -16.99 45.89
N GLY A 619 -3.70 -16.77 47.08
CA GLY A 619 -4.68 -15.70 47.32
C GLY A 619 -6.10 -15.98 46.87
N ALA A 620 -6.46 -17.23 46.55
CA ALA A 620 -7.81 -17.63 46.18
C ALA A 620 -8.37 -18.71 47.12
N ALA A 621 -9.64 -18.58 47.51
CA ALA A 621 -10.38 -19.62 48.24
C ALA A 621 -10.71 -20.83 47.36
N LEU A 622 -10.84 -20.62 46.04
CA LEU A 622 -11.03 -21.65 45.03
C LEU A 622 -9.91 -21.57 43.97
N PRO A 623 -8.71 -22.10 44.25
CA PRO A 623 -7.53 -22.00 43.37
C PRO A 623 -7.76 -22.51 41.94
N ASP A 624 -8.65 -23.48 41.76
CA ASP A 624 -8.87 -24.16 40.49
C ASP A 624 -9.43 -23.23 39.39
N ILE A 625 -10.12 -22.15 39.74
CA ILE A 625 -10.60 -21.14 38.78
C ILE A 625 -9.43 -20.40 38.10
N TYR A 626 -8.29 -20.26 38.79
CA TYR A 626 -7.12 -19.52 38.29
C TYR A 626 -6.07 -20.42 37.65
N ARG A 627 -6.35 -21.73 37.55
CA ARG A 627 -5.49 -22.71 36.85
C ARG A 627 -5.81 -22.82 35.37
N SER A 628 -6.93 -22.25 34.94
CA SER A 628 -7.29 -22.07 33.54
C SER A 628 -7.42 -20.59 33.23
N VAL A 629 -7.06 -20.21 32.01
CA VAL A 629 -7.37 -18.88 31.48
C VAL A 629 -7.85 -18.99 30.05
N ARG A 630 -8.79 -18.12 29.67
CA ARG A 630 -9.01 -17.76 28.28
C ARG A 630 -8.15 -16.55 27.95
N TYR A 631 -7.32 -16.67 26.91
CA TYR A 631 -6.48 -15.58 26.41
C TYR A 631 -6.81 -15.28 24.95
N ASP A 632 -6.48 -14.08 24.47
CA ASP A 632 -6.83 -13.59 23.12
C ASP A 632 -8.35 -13.49 22.89
N VAL A 633 -9.09 -13.25 23.98
CA VAL A 633 -10.53 -12.99 23.94
C VAL A 633 -10.78 -11.51 23.68
N SER A 634 -11.74 -11.20 22.82
CA SER A 634 -12.14 -9.83 22.48
C SER A 634 -13.32 -9.36 23.31
N ALA A 635 -14.29 -10.24 23.58
CA ALA A 635 -15.43 -9.93 24.43
C ALA A 635 -16.04 -11.17 25.09
N TYR A 636 -16.91 -10.95 26.07
CA TYR A 636 -17.94 -11.88 26.52
C TYR A 636 -19.30 -11.20 26.41
N HIS A 637 -20.26 -11.87 25.76
CA HIS A 637 -21.65 -11.46 25.69
C HIS A 637 -22.49 -12.40 26.56
N LEU A 638 -23.16 -11.88 27.59
CA LEU A 638 -23.96 -12.69 28.51
C LEU A 638 -25.40 -12.19 28.53
N PRO A 639 -26.43 -13.04 28.34
CA PRO A 639 -27.80 -12.61 28.46
C PRO A 639 -28.10 -12.37 29.96
N VAL A 640 -28.31 -11.11 30.29
CA VAL A 640 -28.51 -10.61 31.65
C VAL A 640 -29.74 -9.69 31.64
N PRO A 641 -30.75 -9.90 32.51
CA PRO A 641 -31.93 -9.06 32.53
C PRO A 641 -31.57 -7.58 32.73
N ASN A 642 -32.35 -6.68 32.12
CA ASN A 642 -32.19 -5.24 32.31
C ASN A 642 -32.24 -4.84 33.79
N GLY A 643 -31.37 -3.91 34.16
CA GLY A 643 -31.23 -3.39 35.50
C GLY A 643 -29.80 -3.44 36.02
N PRO A 644 -29.58 -3.01 37.27
CA PRO A 644 -28.27 -3.04 37.91
C PRO A 644 -27.81 -4.47 38.13
N CYS A 645 -26.55 -4.74 37.81
CA CYS A 645 -25.85 -5.97 38.18
C CYS A 645 -24.48 -5.67 38.78
N ARG A 646 -23.92 -6.67 39.45
CA ARG A 646 -22.54 -6.65 39.95
C ARG A 646 -21.70 -7.60 39.11
N VAL A 647 -20.59 -7.10 38.58
CA VAL A 647 -19.65 -7.88 37.76
C VAL A 647 -18.33 -8.02 38.50
N THR A 648 -17.84 -9.25 38.63
CA THR A 648 -16.49 -9.54 39.13
C THR A 648 -15.67 -10.18 38.03
N LEU A 649 -14.51 -9.60 37.73
CA LEU A 649 -13.55 -10.12 36.78
C LEU A 649 -12.33 -10.67 37.53
N GLN A 650 -11.99 -11.92 37.26
CA GLN A 650 -10.97 -12.67 37.99
C GLN A 650 -9.78 -12.97 37.07
N PHE A 651 -8.59 -12.60 37.51
CA PHE A 651 -7.36 -12.64 36.71
C PHE A 651 -6.25 -13.44 37.42
N CYS A 652 -5.37 -14.04 36.62
CA CYS A 652 -4.11 -14.64 37.07
C CYS A 652 -3.09 -14.59 35.93
N GLU A 653 -1.82 -14.34 36.25
CA GLU A 653 -0.71 -14.48 35.30
C GLU A 653 0.12 -15.73 35.62
N PRO A 654 -0.16 -16.86 34.95
CA PRO A 654 0.60 -18.09 35.12
C PRO A 654 1.72 -18.28 34.09
N HIS A 655 1.76 -17.49 33.00
CA HIS A 655 2.66 -17.70 31.86
C HIS A 655 3.92 -16.84 31.94
N TYR A 656 3.76 -15.53 32.01
CA TYR A 656 4.88 -14.57 31.96
C TYR A 656 5.60 -14.43 33.31
N SER A 657 6.90 -14.10 33.25
CA SER A 657 7.75 -13.81 34.42
C SER A 657 8.30 -12.38 34.43
N GLU A 658 8.04 -11.60 33.39
CA GLU A 658 8.50 -10.23 33.24
C GLU A 658 7.30 -9.28 33.15
N PRO A 659 7.25 -8.19 33.95
CA PRO A 659 6.23 -7.16 33.81
C PRO A 659 6.26 -6.52 32.42
N GLY A 660 5.12 -5.98 31.99
CA GLY A 660 4.93 -5.27 30.73
C GLY A 660 4.72 -6.18 29.53
N LYS A 661 4.79 -7.51 29.68
CA LYS A 661 4.54 -8.45 28.57
C LYS A 661 3.07 -8.53 28.20
N ARG A 662 2.18 -8.66 29.18
CA ARG A 662 0.73 -8.72 28.96
C ARG A 662 0.06 -7.51 29.60
N VAL A 663 -0.36 -6.59 28.73
CA VAL A 663 -1.09 -5.39 29.15
C VAL A 663 -2.33 -5.21 28.28
N PHE A 664 -3.48 -5.01 28.92
CA PHE A 664 -4.77 -4.81 28.27
C PHE A 664 -5.74 -4.01 29.13
N GLY A 665 -6.77 -3.43 28.52
CA GLY A 665 -7.89 -2.78 29.21
C GLY A 665 -9.16 -3.64 29.19
N VAL A 666 -10.19 -3.22 29.92
CA VAL A 666 -11.52 -3.84 29.96
C VAL A 666 -12.61 -2.77 29.94
N LYS A 667 -13.63 -2.98 29.10
CA LYS A 667 -14.88 -2.24 29.13
C LYS A 667 -16.02 -3.14 29.60
N ILE A 668 -16.99 -2.55 30.27
CA ILE A 668 -18.27 -3.18 30.58
C ILE A 668 -19.39 -2.24 30.11
N GLU A 669 -20.34 -2.74 29.33
CA GLU A 669 -21.43 -1.93 28.73
C GLU A 669 -20.88 -0.70 27.99
N GLY A 670 -19.82 -0.88 27.19
CA GLY A 670 -19.13 0.17 26.44
C GLY A 670 -18.27 1.14 27.30
N ARG A 671 -18.38 1.10 28.63
CA ARG A 671 -17.63 1.97 29.56
C ARG A 671 -16.31 1.35 29.97
N THR A 672 -15.21 2.07 29.84
CA THR A 672 -13.90 1.62 30.34
C THR A 672 -13.92 1.51 31.86
N VAL A 673 -13.77 0.29 32.37
CA VAL A 673 -13.72 0.00 33.81
C VAL A 673 -12.31 -0.35 34.29
N ILE A 674 -11.46 -0.80 33.37
CA ILE A 674 -10.02 -0.99 33.58
C ILE A 674 -9.32 -0.42 32.36
N ASP A 675 -8.63 0.71 32.52
CA ASP A 675 -7.93 1.33 31.38
C ASP A 675 -6.69 0.53 30.97
N ARG A 676 -5.89 0.09 31.94
CA ARG A 676 -4.62 -0.60 31.72
C ARG A 676 -4.32 -1.56 32.87
N LEU A 677 -4.25 -2.85 32.57
CA LEU A 677 -3.94 -3.92 33.51
C LEU A 677 -2.74 -4.73 33.04
N ASP A 678 -1.71 -4.73 33.87
CA ASP A 678 -0.66 -5.76 33.87
C ASP A 678 -0.88 -6.64 35.11
N ILE A 679 -1.36 -7.87 34.88
CA ILE A 679 -1.69 -8.79 35.97
C ILE A 679 -0.43 -9.15 36.78
N LEU A 680 0.71 -9.34 36.10
CA LEU A 680 1.96 -9.72 36.75
C LEU A 680 2.50 -8.57 37.61
N GLN A 681 2.46 -7.34 37.09
CA GLN A 681 2.88 -6.17 37.86
C GLN A 681 1.97 -5.94 39.06
N ARG A 682 0.66 -6.18 38.91
CA ARG A 682 -0.34 -5.89 39.94
C ARG A 682 -0.39 -6.92 41.06
N ALA A 683 -0.30 -8.21 40.72
CA ALA A 683 -0.51 -9.31 41.67
C ALA A 683 0.69 -10.29 41.77
N GLY A 684 1.59 -10.29 40.79
CA GLY A 684 2.66 -11.27 40.69
C GLY A 684 2.23 -12.57 40.01
N ARG A 685 3.19 -13.48 39.79
CA ARG A 685 2.97 -14.75 39.08
C ARG A 685 2.15 -15.71 39.94
N ASN A 686 1.22 -16.43 39.32
CA ASN A 686 0.37 -17.44 39.99
C ASN A 686 -0.40 -16.90 41.21
N ARG A 687 -0.88 -15.66 41.15
CA ARG A 687 -1.69 -15.05 42.21
C ARG A 687 -3.02 -14.57 41.67
N ALA A 688 -4.09 -14.87 42.40
CA ALA A 688 -5.43 -14.41 42.07
C ALA A 688 -5.55 -12.88 42.23
N LEU A 689 -6.28 -12.26 41.29
CA LEU A 689 -6.56 -10.83 41.26
C LEU A 689 -8.00 -10.59 40.79
N ASP A 690 -8.82 -10.06 41.68
CA ASP A 690 -10.24 -9.81 41.41
C ASP A 690 -10.55 -8.32 41.36
N PHE A 691 -11.35 -7.92 40.38
CA PHE A 691 -11.94 -6.58 40.28
C PHE A 691 -13.45 -6.68 40.37
N HIS A 692 -14.05 -5.85 41.22
CA HIS A 692 -15.49 -5.78 41.42
C HIS A 692 -16.04 -4.47 40.88
N PHE A 693 -17.14 -4.56 40.13
CA PHE A 693 -17.86 -3.44 39.56
C PHE A 693 -19.32 -3.54 39.99
N ASP A 694 -19.73 -2.66 40.89
CA ASP A 694 -21.11 -2.56 41.37
C ASP A 694 -21.91 -1.62 40.45
N ASP A 695 -23.24 -1.80 40.43
CA ASP A 695 -24.19 -0.93 39.71
C ASP A 695 -23.94 -0.82 38.19
N VAL A 696 -23.54 -1.92 37.56
CA VAL A 696 -23.43 -2.02 36.10
C VAL A 696 -24.85 -2.09 35.51
N GLN A 697 -25.23 -1.08 34.73
CA GLN A 697 -26.56 -0.93 34.17
C GLN A 697 -26.69 -1.63 32.81
N VAL A 698 -27.39 -2.76 32.78
CA VAL A 698 -27.75 -3.48 31.55
C VAL A 698 -29.06 -2.94 31.00
N ASN A 699 -29.08 -2.54 29.72
CA ASN A 699 -30.22 -1.82 29.13
C ASN A 699 -30.90 -2.56 27.95
N ASP A 700 -30.22 -3.53 27.35
CA ASP A 700 -30.65 -4.22 26.12
C ASP A 700 -30.84 -5.74 26.29
N GLY A 701 -30.83 -6.23 27.52
CA GLY A 701 -30.97 -7.65 27.89
C GLY A 701 -29.66 -8.42 27.84
N TRP A 702 -28.53 -7.73 27.68
CA TRP A 702 -27.23 -8.34 27.56
C TRP A 702 -26.15 -7.54 28.28
N LEU A 703 -25.22 -8.26 28.90
CA LEU A 703 -24.01 -7.69 29.47
C LEU A 703 -22.84 -7.90 28.50
N ASP A 704 -22.20 -6.81 28.10
CA ASP A 704 -20.95 -6.78 27.35
C ASP A 704 -19.75 -6.59 28.26
N ILE A 705 -18.77 -7.47 28.12
CA ILE A 705 -17.44 -7.33 28.74
C ILE A 705 -16.41 -7.40 27.61
N GLU A 706 -15.84 -6.26 27.21
CA GLU A 706 -14.87 -6.18 26.11
C GLU A 706 -13.44 -6.08 26.66
N PHE A 707 -12.50 -6.72 25.99
CA PHE A 707 -11.08 -6.72 26.36
C PHE A 707 -10.24 -6.00 25.29
N ILE A 708 -9.51 -4.97 25.71
CA ILE A 708 -8.75 -4.10 24.81
C ILE A 708 -7.27 -4.49 24.87
N ARG A 709 -6.80 -5.25 23.88
CA ARG A 709 -5.37 -5.60 23.72
C ARG A 709 -4.52 -4.32 23.62
N GLN A 710 -3.45 -4.22 24.44
CA GLN A 710 -2.44 -3.15 24.31
C GLN A 710 -1.07 -3.72 23.91
N THR A 711 -0.44 -4.52 24.76
CA THR A 711 0.89 -5.10 24.48
C THR A 711 0.82 -6.55 24.02
N GLU A 712 -0.10 -7.34 24.59
CA GLU A 712 -0.30 -8.75 24.23
C GLU A 712 -1.75 -9.16 24.47
N PHE A 713 -2.10 -10.37 24.08
CA PHE A 713 -3.42 -10.95 24.24
C PHE A 713 -4.00 -10.77 25.65
N PRO A 714 -5.21 -10.17 25.79
CA PRO A 714 -5.95 -10.14 27.04
C PRO A 714 -6.13 -11.54 27.60
N SER A 715 -6.24 -11.65 28.92
CA SER A 715 -6.40 -12.94 29.60
C SER A 715 -7.37 -12.80 30.75
N ILE A 716 -8.25 -13.77 30.95
CA ILE A 716 -9.25 -13.80 32.03
C ILE A 716 -9.35 -15.24 32.57
N ALA A 717 -9.43 -15.38 33.90
CA ALA A 717 -9.52 -16.67 34.59
C ALA A 717 -10.96 -16.99 35.03
N GLY A 718 -11.74 -15.98 35.41
CA GLY A 718 -13.15 -16.18 35.76
C GLY A 718 -13.99 -14.92 35.65
N ILE A 719 -15.29 -15.11 35.47
CA ILE A 719 -16.29 -14.04 35.42
C ILE A 719 -17.44 -14.41 36.35
N VAL A 720 -17.83 -13.49 37.22
CA VAL A 720 -19.04 -13.61 38.06
C VAL A 720 -19.96 -12.42 37.79
N VAL A 721 -21.23 -12.69 37.50
CA VAL A 721 -22.28 -11.68 37.32
C VAL A 721 -23.44 -12.00 38.26
N GLU A 722 -23.76 -11.05 39.13
CA GLU A 722 -24.88 -11.12 40.07
C GLU A 722 -25.94 -10.10 39.65
N SER A 723 -27.14 -10.57 39.29
CA SER A 723 -28.27 -9.75 38.84
C SER A 723 -29.59 -10.30 39.38
N ALA A 724 -30.72 -9.64 39.07
CA ALA A 724 -32.06 -10.12 39.44
C ALA A 724 -32.47 -11.45 38.76
N GLY A 725 -31.64 -11.97 37.84
CA GLY A 725 -31.81 -13.26 37.17
C GLY A 725 -30.89 -14.37 37.69
N ARG A 726 -30.65 -15.39 36.87
CA ARG A 726 -29.68 -16.46 37.18
C ARG A 726 -28.26 -15.86 37.21
N PRO A 727 -27.46 -16.08 38.27
CA PRO A 727 -26.09 -15.59 38.31
C PRO A 727 -25.22 -16.33 37.29
N TRP A 728 -24.33 -15.61 36.63
CA TRP A 728 -23.29 -16.20 35.79
C TRP A 728 -22.03 -16.38 36.62
N LYS A 729 -21.47 -17.59 36.66
CA LYS A 729 -20.14 -17.87 37.25
C LYS A 729 -19.40 -18.75 36.27
N ILE A 730 -18.41 -18.22 35.57
CA ILE A 730 -17.76 -18.87 34.42
C ILE A 730 -16.30 -19.13 34.76
N ASN A 731 -15.84 -20.38 34.65
CA ASN A 731 -14.42 -20.72 34.77
C ASN A 731 -13.75 -20.56 33.39
N CYS A 732 -13.25 -19.36 33.08
CA CYS A 732 -12.76 -19.01 31.75
C CYS A 732 -11.59 -19.90 31.30
N GLY A 733 -11.74 -20.54 30.14
CA GLY A 733 -10.79 -21.51 29.60
C GLY A 733 -10.70 -22.84 30.34
N GLY A 734 -11.63 -23.14 31.25
CA GLY A 734 -11.62 -24.32 32.09
C GLY A 734 -12.95 -25.07 32.17
N PRO A 735 -12.93 -26.30 32.73
CA PRO A 735 -14.14 -27.08 32.97
C PRO A 735 -14.98 -26.47 34.10
N ALA A 736 -16.19 -27.00 34.32
CA ALA A 736 -17.01 -26.60 35.46
C ALA A 736 -16.28 -26.94 36.78
N VAL A 737 -16.28 -26.00 37.72
CA VAL A 737 -15.60 -26.11 39.03
C VAL A 737 -16.52 -25.51 40.08
N ALA A 738 -16.88 -26.30 41.09
CA ALA A 738 -17.87 -25.90 42.10
C ALA A 738 -19.17 -25.38 41.47
N ASP A 739 -19.57 -24.12 41.75
CA ASP A 739 -20.73 -23.46 41.18
C ASP A 739 -20.42 -22.64 39.91
N TYR A 740 -19.17 -22.69 39.43
CA TYR A 740 -18.79 -22.13 38.13
C TYR A 740 -19.12 -23.13 37.02
N ILE A 741 -19.82 -22.65 35.99
CA ILE A 741 -20.02 -23.41 34.76
C ILE A 741 -18.72 -23.47 33.96
N ALA A 742 -18.61 -24.52 33.14
CA ALA A 742 -17.54 -24.62 32.15
C ALA A 742 -17.63 -23.45 31.17
N ASP A 743 -16.49 -22.93 30.75
CA ASP A 743 -16.44 -21.98 29.66
C ASP A 743 -16.76 -22.67 28.31
N TRP A 744 -17.09 -21.87 27.30
CA TRP A 744 -17.37 -22.36 25.96
C TRP A 744 -16.12 -23.01 25.36
N PRO A 745 -16.24 -23.89 24.35
CA PRO A 745 -15.08 -24.37 23.59
C PRO A 745 -14.21 -23.20 23.08
N GLU A 746 -12.97 -23.50 22.71
CA GLU A 746 -12.19 -22.56 21.91
C GLU A 746 -13.01 -22.24 20.65
N SER A 747 -13.42 -20.99 20.54
CA SER A 747 -13.91 -20.46 19.29
C SER A 747 -12.67 -19.94 18.58
N GLU A 748 -12.42 -20.41 17.35
CA GLU A 748 -11.56 -19.63 16.46
C GLU A 748 -12.22 -18.24 16.44
N GLY A 749 -11.61 -17.24 17.09
CA GLY A 749 -12.03 -15.86 16.89
C GLY A 749 -12.01 -15.68 15.38
N ALA A 750 -13.19 -15.50 14.78
CA ALA A 750 -13.46 -15.84 13.38
C ALA A 750 -12.23 -15.54 12.55
N GLY A 751 -11.39 -16.56 12.31
CA GLY A 751 -10.10 -16.37 11.66
C GLY A 751 -10.51 -15.99 10.28
N GLU A 752 -10.56 -14.68 10.01
CA GLU A 752 -11.31 -14.19 8.88
C GLU A 752 -10.62 -14.75 7.65
N LYS A 753 -11.24 -15.75 7.03
CA LYS A 753 -10.71 -16.32 5.80
C LYS A 753 -10.78 -15.19 4.80
N PHE A 754 -9.60 -14.60 4.52
CA PHE A 754 -9.49 -13.59 3.50
C PHE A 754 -10.09 -14.15 2.20
N PRO A 755 -10.77 -13.31 1.40
CA PRO A 755 -11.19 -13.73 0.07
C PRO A 755 -10.04 -14.41 -0.69
N PRO A 756 -10.34 -15.44 -1.50
CA PRO A 756 -9.33 -16.15 -2.28
C PRO A 756 -8.50 -15.16 -3.11
N CYS A 757 -7.26 -15.50 -3.43
CA CYS A 757 -6.33 -14.62 -4.16
C CYS A 757 -5.57 -15.35 -5.28
N GLU A 758 -5.86 -16.62 -5.51
CA GLU A 758 -5.21 -17.49 -6.48
C GLU A 758 -5.41 -16.98 -7.91
N ASP A 759 -6.61 -16.50 -8.24
CA ASP A 759 -6.93 -15.90 -9.55
C ASP A 759 -6.11 -14.62 -9.79
N PHE A 760 -5.98 -13.78 -8.78
CA PHE A 760 -5.16 -12.57 -8.85
C PHE A 760 -3.70 -12.93 -9.09
N TYR A 761 -3.13 -13.81 -8.26
CA TYR A 761 -1.72 -14.16 -8.36
C TYR A 761 -1.42 -14.92 -9.66
N LEU A 762 -2.37 -15.68 -10.20
CA LEU A 762 -2.22 -16.34 -11.50
C LEU A 762 -2.09 -15.34 -12.64
N ASP A 763 -2.97 -14.33 -12.70
CA ASP A 763 -2.84 -13.26 -13.69
C ASP A 763 -1.56 -12.46 -13.47
N TRP A 764 -1.32 -12.03 -12.22
CA TRP A 764 -0.16 -11.22 -11.87
C TRP A 764 1.17 -11.93 -12.22
N ALA A 765 1.31 -13.21 -11.88
CA ALA A 765 2.51 -13.99 -12.20
C ALA A 765 2.65 -14.23 -13.70
N ARG A 766 1.54 -14.46 -14.43
CA ARG A 766 1.57 -14.61 -15.89
C ARG A 766 2.11 -13.37 -16.58
N GLN A 767 1.66 -12.19 -16.19
CA GLN A 767 2.10 -10.94 -16.83
C GLN A 767 3.51 -10.52 -16.39
N ASN A 768 3.88 -10.76 -15.12
CA ASN A 768 5.20 -10.39 -14.63
C ASN A 768 6.30 -11.35 -15.05
N PHE A 769 6.03 -12.66 -15.11
CA PHE A 769 7.08 -13.69 -15.23
C PHE A 769 6.90 -14.63 -16.42
N GLY A 770 5.83 -14.47 -17.19
CA GLY A 770 5.50 -15.32 -18.33
C GLY A 770 4.67 -16.55 -17.96
N PRO A 771 3.98 -17.15 -18.94
CA PRO A 771 3.04 -18.25 -18.73
C PRO A 771 3.70 -19.54 -18.21
N GLU A 772 4.98 -19.77 -18.47
CA GLU A 772 5.68 -21.03 -18.16
C GLU A 772 5.84 -21.29 -16.65
N VAL A 773 5.83 -20.24 -15.85
CA VAL A 773 5.98 -20.31 -14.39
C VAL A 773 4.77 -19.73 -13.63
N ALA A 774 3.79 -19.17 -14.34
CA ALA A 774 2.68 -18.44 -13.73
C ALA A 774 1.95 -19.22 -12.64
N LEU A 775 1.50 -20.45 -12.96
CA LEU A 775 0.74 -21.29 -12.03
C LEU A 775 1.54 -21.65 -10.76
N PRO A 776 2.74 -22.28 -10.83
CA PRO A 776 3.48 -22.63 -9.62
C PRO A 776 3.93 -21.40 -8.81
N VAL A 777 4.19 -20.25 -9.45
CA VAL A 777 4.45 -19.01 -8.71
C VAL A 777 3.20 -18.53 -7.99
N ALA A 778 2.04 -18.55 -8.65
CA ALA A 778 0.79 -18.12 -8.05
C ALA A 778 0.40 -18.97 -6.83
N GLU A 779 0.57 -20.28 -6.91
CA GLU A 779 0.37 -21.20 -5.78
C GLU A 779 1.27 -20.84 -4.59
N ILE A 780 2.56 -20.55 -4.84
CA ILE A 780 3.50 -20.13 -3.79
C ILE A 780 3.08 -18.79 -3.17
N LEU A 781 2.70 -17.81 -3.99
CA LEU A 781 2.34 -16.47 -3.51
C LEU A 781 1.02 -16.47 -2.74
N ALA A 782 0.01 -17.22 -3.20
CA ALA A 782 -1.24 -17.38 -2.48
C ALA A 782 -1.05 -18.08 -1.13
N GLU A 783 -0.16 -19.08 -1.05
CA GLU A 783 0.18 -19.77 0.21
C GLU A 783 0.77 -18.83 1.26
N ILE A 784 1.58 -17.85 0.86
CA ILE A 784 2.28 -16.93 1.77
C ILE A 784 1.58 -15.57 1.95
N ASP A 785 0.53 -15.27 1.18
CA ASP A 785 -0.26 -14.03 1.31
C ASP A 785 -0.89 -13.96 2.70
N GLY A 786 -0.68 -12.85 3.42
CA GLY A 786 -1.09 -12.69 4.82
C GLY A 786 -0.30 -13.51 5.84
N HIS A 787 0.61 -14.39 5.40
CA HIS A 787 1.32 -15.36 6.24
C HIS A 787 2.85 -15.28 6.13
N LEU A 788 3.38 -14.25 5.46
CA LEU A 788 4.83 -14.03 5.33
C LEU A 788 5.51 -13.96 6.72
N PRO A 789 6.67 -14.60 6.90
CA PRO A 789 7.49 -14.39 8.09
C PRO A 789 7.81 -12.90 8.29
N ARG A 790 7.76 -12.44 9.53
CA ARG A 790 7.86 -11.01 9.88
C ARG A 790 9.08 -10.70 10.74
N PRO A 791 10.29 -10.60 10.15
CA PRO A 791 11.51 -10.30 10.88
C PRO A 791 11.69 -8.83 11.28
N ALA A 792 10.92 -7.92 10.67
CA ALA A 792 10.91 -6.48 10.96
C ALA A 792 9.64 -6.07 11.72
N GLN A 793 9.79 -5.14 12.67
CA GLN A 793 8.72 -4.61 13.51
C GLN A 793 9.08 -3.19 14.00
N TRP A 794 8.18 -2.56 14.77
CA TRP A 794 8.43 -1.23 15.31
C TRP A 794 9.42 -1.29 16.49
N ILE A 795 10.70 -0.99 16.25
CA ILE A 795 11.77 -1.01 17.27
C ILE A 795 12.46 0.35 17.35
N GLY A 796 11.80 1.28 18.02
CA GLY A 796 12.24 2.67 18.10
C GLY A 796 12.08 3.44 16.78
N GLY A 797 11.35 2.88 15.82
CA GLY A 797 11.18 3.37 14.45
C GLY A 797 10.59 2.31 13.52
N PRO A 798 10.26 2.68 12.28
CA PRO A 798 9.72 1.78 11.27
C PRO A 798 10.77 0.77 10.80
N GLY A 799 10.35 -0.47 10.55
CA GLY A 799 11.19 -1.49 9.92
C GLY A 799 12.38 -1.98 10.75
N GLY A 800 12.42 -1.72 12.05
CA GLY A 800 13.49 -2.17 12.94
C GLY A 800 13.51 -3.70 13.13
N ILE A 801 14.69 -4.25 13.45
CA ILE A 801 14.87 -5.68 13.70
C ILE A 801 15.51 -5.94 15.07
N ALA A 802 15.26 -7.12 15.66
CA ALA A 802 15.84 -7.57 16.93
C ALA A 802 16.52 -8.93 16.77
N PRO A 803 17.48 -9.31 17.64
CA PRO A 803 18.07 -10.66 17.63
C PRO A 803 17.00 -11.74 17.79
N ASP A 804 17.19 -12.89 17.14
CA ASP A 804 16.34 -14.09 17.29
C ASP A 804 17.18 -15.20 17.92
N ASN A 805 16.79 -15.63 19.13
CA ASN A 805 17.56 -16.62 19.89
C ASN A 805 17.39 -18.06 19.37
N ARG A 806 16.46 -18.30 18.44
CA ARG A 806 16.27 -19.62 17.83
C ARG A 806 17.45 -19.94 16.90
N PRO A 807 17.88 -21.21 16.82
CA PRO A 807 18.96 -21.59 15.90
C PRO A 807 18.52 -21.41 14.45
N TRP A 808 19.43 -20.97 13.57
CA TRP A 808 19.12 -20.77 12.15
C TRP A 808 18.54 -22.02 11.47
N SER A 809 18.92 -23.22 11.93
CA SER A 809 18.39 -24.49 11.43
C SER A 809 16.87 -24.66 11.60
N GLU A 810 16.29 -23.99 12.60
CA GLU A 810 14.85 -23.92 12.86
C GLU A 810 14.21 -22.81 12.03
N VAL A 811 14.69 -21.56 12.19
CA VAL A 811 14.12 -20.37 11.54
C VAL A 811 14.11 -20.49 10.01
N ARG A 812 15.15 -21.06 9.40
CA ARG A 812 15.23 -21.22 7.94
C ARG A 812 14.07 -22.02 7.33
N ARG A 813 13.36 -22.83 8.12
CA ARG A 813 12.24 -23.65 7.65
C ARG A 813 11.01 -22.80 7.28
N GLU A 814 10.88 -21.61 7.88
CA GLU A 814 9.83 -20.64 7.57
C GLU A 814 9.99 -20.04 6.15
N TYR A 815 11.17 -20.20 5.54
CA TYR A 815 11.54 -19.59 4.26
C TYR A 815 11.73 -20.59 3.12
N VAL A 816 11.18 -21.81 3.24
CA VAL A 816 11.30 -22.86 2.20
C VAL A 816 10.70 -22.42 0.86
N PHE A 817 9.69 -21.53 0.89
CA PHE A 817 9.10 -20.95 -0.32
C PHE A 817 10.12 -20.20 -1.20
N VAL A 818 11.19 -19.64 -0.62
CA VAL A 818 12.26 -18.96 -1.36
C VAL A 818 13.02 -19.92 -2.28
N GLU A 819 13.27 -21.14 -1.81
CA GLU A 819 13.93 -22.18 -2.61
C GLU A 819 12.99 -22.74 -3.68
N ARG A 820 11.71 -22.94 -3.34
CA ARG A 820 10.67 -23.34 -4.30
C ARG A 820 10.57 -22.32 -5.44
N LEU A 821 10.56 -21.03 -5.11
CA LEU A 821 10.56 -19.96 -6.12
C LEU A 821 11.86 -19.95 -6.92
N GLY A 822 13.02 -20.04 -6.26
CA GLY A 822 14.33 -20.05 -6.92
C GLY A 822 14.48 -21.18 -7.95
N ALA A 823 13.92 -22.36 -7.69
CA ALA A 823 13.92 -23.50 -8.60
C ALA A 823 13.17 -23.24 -9.92
N LEU A 824 12.29 -22.24 -9.97
CA LEU A 824 11.55 -21.85 -11.17
C LEU A 824 12.35 -20.90 -12.09
N ALA A 825 13.42 -20.27 -11.60
CA ALA A 825 14.17 -19.25 -12.35
C ALA A 825 14.63 -19.70 -13.75
N PRO A 826 15.16 -20.94 -13.97
CA PRO A 826 15.59 -21.40 -15.30
C PRO A 826 14.45 -21.55 -16.33
N ARG A 827 13.19 -21.57 -15.87
CA ARG A 827 12.00 -21.72 -16.71
C ARG A 827 11.45 -20.37 -17.19
N VAL A 828 11.87 -19.25 -16.60
CA VAL A 828 11.42 -17.91 -17.00
C VAL A 828 12.03 -17.54 -18.36
N ARG A 829 11.19 -17.07 -19.27
CA ARG A 829 11.57 -16.71 -20.65
C ARG A 829 11.35 -15.23 -20.92
N GLY A 830 12.29 -14.61 -21.63
CA GLY A 830 12.30 -13.18 -21.91
C GLY A 830 13.11 -12.37 -20.90
N ALA A 831 13.80 -11.33 -21.37
CA ALA A 831 14.68 -10.49 -20.55
C ALA A 831 13.90 -9.62 -19.53
N GLY A 832 12.74 -9.11 -19.91
CA GLY A 832 11.85 -8.33 -19.04
C GLY A 832 11.23 -9.19 -17.96
N ASN A 833 10.69 -10.35 -18.35
CA ASN A 833 10.17 -11.36 -17.40
C ASN A 833 11.26 -11.80 -16.41
N ARG A 834 12.49 -12.03 -16.89
CA ARG A 834 13.63 -12.39 -16.05
C ARG A 834 13.96 -11.28 -15.05
N ALA A 835 14.09 -10.04 -15.50
CA ALA A 835 14.41 -8.92 -14.63
C ALA A 835 13.36 -8.72 -13.52
N ARG A 836 12.07 -8.83 -13.86
CA ARG A 836 10.96 -8.74 -12.88
C ARG A 836 10.99 -9.90 -11.88
N PHE A 837 11.23 -11.12 -12.34
CA PHE A 837 11.34 -12.27 -11.44
C PHE A 837 12.56 -12.19 -10.53
N ASP A 838 13.73 -11.73 -11.05
CA ASP A 838 14.92 -11.54 -10.23
C ASP A 838 14.73 -10.50 -9.14
N TYR A 839 13.99 -9.43 -9.42
CA TYR A 839 13.59 -8.48 -8.39
C TYR A 839 12.86 -9.20 -7.24
N TRP A 840 11.77 -9.92 -7.54
CA TRP A 840 10.98 -10.60 -6.49
C TRP A 840 11.74 -11.71 -5.78
N LEU A 841 12.51 -12.52 -6.51
CA LEU A 841 13.35 -13.55 -5.90
C LEU A 841 14.40 -12.94 -4.96
N ASN A 842 15.03 -11.82 -5.34
CA ASN A 842 15.95 -11.12 -4.45
C ASN A 842 15.24 -10.47 -3.25
N THR A 843 14.02 -9.95 -3.42
CA THR A 843 13.20 -9.46 -2.30
C THR A 843 12.97 -10.54 -1.25
N PHE A 844 12.63 -11.77 -1.66
CA PHE A 844 12.42 -12.87 -0.72
C PHE A 844 13.73 -13.47 -0.17
N ARG A 845 14.82 -13.47 -0.96
CA ARG A 845 16.15 -13.84 -0.45
C ARG A 845 16.66 -12.84 0.57
N TYR A 846 16.40 -11.55 0.37
CA TYR A 846 16.67 -10.48 1.31
C TYR A 846 15.86 -10.68 2.61
N LEU A 847 14.56 -10.96 2.52
CA LEU A 847 13.73 -11.29 3.69
C LEU A 847 14.31 -12.47 4.49
N ARG A 848 14.70 -13.55 3.81
CA ARG A 848 15.34 -14.70 4.47
C ARG A 848 16.69 -14.34 5.09
N ALA A 849 17.52 -13.57 4.39
CA ALA A 849 18.83 -13.14 4.89
C ALA A 849 18.69 -12.23 6.10
N MET A 850 17.63 -11.41 6.18
CA MET A 850 17.31 -10.62 7.37
C MET A 850 17.08 -11.52 8.58
N ALA A 851 16.33 -12.62 8.44
CA ALA A 851 16.14 -13.59 9.52
C ALA A 851 17.45 -14.29 9.92
N GLU A 852 18.31 -14.61 8.96
CA GLU A 852 19.64 -15.15 9.24
C GLU A 852 20.50 -14.16 10.05
N VAL A 853 20.51 -12.87 9.66
CA VAL A 853 21.20 -11.80 10.39
C VAL A 853 20.71 -11.73 11.84
N ARG A 854 19.39 -11.83 12.08
CA ARG A 854 18.84 -11.83 13.45
C ARG A 854 19.35 -13.00 14.30
N CYS A 855 19.47 -14.19 13.71
CA CYS A 855 20.03 -15.37 14.40
C CYS A 855 21.53 -15.19 14.70
N GLN A 856 22.30 -14.69 13.72
CA GLN A 856 23.74 -14.43 13.90
C GLN A 856 24.00 -13.32 14.91
N TRP A 857 23.10 -12.33 14.96
CA TRP A 857 23.15 -11.27 15.97
C TRP A 857 22.95 -11.83 17.38
N ALA A 858 21.97 -12.71 17.58
CA ALA A 858 21.77 -13.38 18.87
C ALA A 858 23.00 -14.20 19.29
N ALA A 859 23.58 -14.96 18.36
CA ALA A 859 24.80 -15.74 18.62
C ALA A 859 25.99 -14.85 19.00
N PHE A 860 26.16 -13.71 18.32
CA PHE A 860 27.18 -12.72 18.67
C PHE A 860 26.94 -12.10 20.06
N ASN A 861 25.70 -11.71 20.38
CA ASN A 861 25.36 -11.17 21.69
C ASN A 861 25.65 -12.18 22.81
N ALA A 862 25.31 -13.46 22.62
CA ALA A 862 25.61 -14.52 23.57
C ALA A 862 27.12 -14.70 23.79
N ALA A 863 27.93 -14.62 22.73
CA ALA A 863 29.39 -14.68 22.82
C ALA A 863 29.98 -13.47 23.54
N MET A 864 29.47 -12.26 23.29
CA MET A 864 29.85 -11.04 24.02
C MET A 864 29.51 -11.16 25.51
N ASP A 865 28.31 -11.63 25.84
CA ASP A 865 27.89 -11.80 27.25
C ASP A 865 28.73 -12.86 27.98
N GLN A 866 29.11 -13.94 27.30
CA GLN A 866 30.03 -14.93 27.86
C GLN A 866 31.40 -14.31 28.16
N ALA A 867 31.93 -13.50 27.25
CA ALA A 867 33.20 -12.80 27.45
C ALA A 867 33.11 -11.79 28.61
N ARG A 868 32.05 -10.98 28.70
CA ARG A 868 31.85 -10.01 29.79
C ARG A 868 31.76 -10.66 31.18
N LYS A 869 31.09 -11.82 31.27
CA LYS A 869 30.86 -12.54 32.54
C LYS A 869 32.10 -13.27 33.05
N ALA A 870 33.20 -13.33 32.29
CA ALA A 870 34.41 -14.00 32.75
C ALA A 870 35.03 -13.27 33.97
N GLY A 871 35.52 -14.07 34.92
CA GLY A 871 35.89 -13.60 36.26
C GLY A 871 37.18 -12.78 36.31
N ASN A 872 38.11 -12.97 35.37
CA ASN A 872 39.37 -12.22 35.29
C ASN A 872 39.56 -11.56 33.91
N PRO A 873 40.34 -10.45 33.81
CA PRO A 873 40.52 -9.70 32.55
C PRO A 873 41.09 -10.54 31.39
N ASP A 874 42.08 -11.38 31.64
CA ASP A 874 42.73 -12.19 30.59
C ASP A 874 41.75 -13.20 29.96
N GLN A 875 40.89 -13.80 30.78
CA GLN A 875 39.81 -14.69 30.30
C GLN A 875 38.76 -13.92 29.50
N ARG A 876 38.46 -12.66 29.85
CA ARG A 876 37.53 -11.84 29.05
C ARG A 876 38.09 -11.61 27.65
N VAL A 877 39.36 -11.23 27.55
CA VAL A 877 40.05 -11.01 26.26
C VAL A 877 40.14 -12.31 25.46
N ALA A 878 40.51 -13.42 26.10
CA ALA A 878 40.60 -14.73 25.45
C ALA A 878 39.24 -15.18 24.89
N LEU A 879 38.17 -15.10 25.68
CA LEU A 879 36.82 -15.46 25.22
C LEU A 879 36.29 -14.51 24.14
N ALA A 880 36.60 -13.21 24.24
CA ALA A 880 36.27 -12.25 23.18
C ALA A 880 36.95 -12.64 21.85
N ARG A 881 38.22 -13.03 21.90
CA ARG A 881 39.00 -13.44 20.73
C ARG A 881 38.56 -14.79 20.17
N GLU A 882 38.27 -15.77 21.03
CA GLU A 882 37.91 -17.13 20.63
C GLU A 882 36.44 -17.31 20.24
N ARG A 883 35.54 -16.47 20.74
CA ARG A 883 34.08 -16.61 20.55
C ARG A 883 33.45 -15.40 19.88
N ALA A 884 33.62 -14.21 20.44
CA ALA A 884 32.92 -13.02 19.97
C ALA A 884 33.44 -12.52 18.61
N LEU A 885 34.76 -12.53 18.38
CA LEU A 885 35.36 -12.13 17.11
C LEU A 885 34.96 -13.05 15.95
N PRO A 886 35.02 -14.39 16.04
CA PRO A 886 34.48 -15.26 15.00
C PRO A 886 32.98 -15.06 14.73
N ALA A 887 32.16 -14.89 15.78
CA ALA A 887 30.73 -14.61 15.63
C ALA A 887 30.48 -13.26 14.92
N ARG A 888 31.29 -12.25 15.21
CA ARG A 888 31.27 -10.95 14.53
C ARG A 888 31.60 -11.07 13.05
N ILE A 889 32.63 -11.83 12.68
CA ILE A 889 33.00 -12.10 11.28
C ILE A 889 31.84 -12.77 10.55
N GLN A 890 31.23 -13.80 11.16
CA GLN A 890 30.06 -14.47 10.59
C GLN A 890 28.86 -13.53 10.40
N LEU A 891 28.61 -12.63 11.36
CA LEU A 891 27.57 -11.62 11.26
C LEU A 891 27.83 -10.65 10.09
N VAL A 892 29.07 -10.15 9.94
CA VAL A 892 29.46 -9.27 8.81
C VAL A 892 29.31 -9.96 7.46
N GLN A 893 29.73 -11.23 7.34
CA GLN A 893 29.56 -12.01 6.12
C GLN A 893 28.09 -12.24 5.76
N THR A 894 27.25 -12.46 6.77
CA THR A 894 25.79 -12.62 6.58
C THR A 894 25.15 -11.31 6.15
N LEU A 895 25.57 -10.19 6.75
CA LEU A 895 25.13 -8.86 6.34
C LEU A 895 25.57 -8.53 4.91
N ARG A 896 26.76 -8.94 4.47
CA ARG A 896 27.20 -8.80 3.07
C ARG A 896 26.26 -9.51 2.10
N ARG A 897 25.84 -10.75 2.41
CA ARG A 897 24.85 -11.48 1.59
C ARG A 897 23.50 -10.77 1.57
N LEU A 898 23.05 -10.27 2.73
CA LEU A 898 21.82 -9.49 2.83
C LEU A 898 21.87 -8.24 1.93
N TYR A 899 22.94 -7.46 2.01
CA TYR A 899 23.13 -6.26 1.16
C TYR A 899 23.23 -6.61 -0.33
N GLY A 900 23.83 -7.74 -0.68
CA GLY A 900 23.82 -8.23 -2.05
C GLY A 900 22.40 -8.40 -2.61
N HIS A 901 21.48 -8.93 -1.81
CA HIS A 901 20.07 -9.06 -2.20
C HIS A 901 19.33 -7.71 -2.14
N LEU A 902 19.53 -6.89 -1.11
CA LEU A 902 18.91 -5.57 -0.96
C LEU A 902 19.31 -4.63 -2.11
N LEU A 903 20.59 -4.56 -2.44
CA LEU A 903 21.08 -3.74 -3.55
C LEU A 903 20.54 -4.26 -4.88
N ALA A 904 20.34 -5.56 -5.05
CA ALA A 904 19.74 -6.14 -6.26
C ALA A 904 18.25 -5.78 -6.43
N THR A 905 17.54 -5.36 -5.37
CA THR A 905 16.14 -4.93 -5.45
C THR A 905 15.97 -3.44 -5.72
N VAL A 906 17.00 -2.60 -5.62
CA VAL A 906 16.86 -1.15 -5.85
C VAL A 906 16.35 -0.88 -7.25
N SER A 907 15.21 -0.19 -7.35
CA SER A 907 14.63 0.22 -8.63
C SER A 907 13.84 1.53 -8.59
N THR A 908 13.41 1.98 -7.41
CA THR A 908 12.68 3.22 -7.15
C THR A 908 13.31 3.95 -5.97
N ARG A 909 12.92 5.21 -5.74
CA ARG A 909 13.37 5.97 -4.56
C ARG A 909 13.00 5.32 -3.22
N GLY A 910 11.87 4.60 -3.17
CA GLY A 910 11.46 3.91 -1.94
C GLY A 910 12.47 2.84 -1.49
N GLU A 911 13.11 2.14 -2.43
CA GLU A 911 14.18 1.19 -2.08
C GLU A 911 15.49 1.89 -1.65
N LEU A 912 15.75 3.13 -2.12
CA LEU A 912 16.83 3.95 -1.55
C LEU A 912 16.53 4.32 -0.10
N GLY A 913 15.27 4.60 0.22
CA GLY A 913 14.83 4.79 1.60
C GLY A 913 15.03 3.55 2.47
N THR A 914 14.79 2.35 1.93
CA THR A 914 15.03 1.09 2.67
C THR A 914 16.52 0.89 2.98
N ILE A 915 17.42 1.33 2.07
CA ILE A 915 18.87 1.36 2.34
C ILE A 915 19.18 2.37 3.45
N ALA A 916 18.59 3.55 3.40
CA ALA A 916 18.75 4.58 4.43
C ALA A 916 18.30 4.06 5.80
N ASN A 917 17.19 3.32 5.88
CA ASN A 917 16.74 2.66 7.10
C ASN A 917 17.79 1.66 7.63
N TRP A 918 18.30 0.77 6.79
CA TRP A 918 19.36 -0.14 7.21
C TRP A 918 20.60 0.58 7.74
N GLU A 919 21.03 1.64 7.07
CA GLU A 919 22.27 2.37 7.39
C GLU A 919 22.13 3.30 8.59
N GLN A 920 20.98 3.94 8.76
CA GLN A 920 20.74 4.96 9.78
C GLN A 920 19.98 4.44 11.01
N HIS A 921 19.13 3.42 10.86
CA HIS A 921 18.26 2.91 11.93
C HIS A 921 18.76 1.56 12.48
N ILE A 922 19.00 0.57 11.61
CA ILE A 922 19.32 -0.81 12.03
C ILE A 922 20.82 -0.98 12.35
N ARG A 923 21.71 -0.58 11.43
CA ARG A 923 23.16 -0.77 11.52
C ARG A 923 23.78 -0.24 12.82
N PRO A 924 23.40 0.94 13.35
CA PRO A 924 24.03 1.47 14.55
C PRO A 924 23.98 0.53 15.76
N LYS A 925 22.81 -0.09 16.01
CA LYS A 925 22.61 -1.02 17.13
C LYS A 925 23.09 -2.44 16.81
N LEU A 926 22.99 -2.87 15.55
CA LEU A 926 23.37 -4.21 15.11
C LEU A 926 24.89 -4.42 15.02
N ILE A 927 25.62 -3.41 14.51
CA ILE A 927 27.01 -3.54 14.07
C ILE A 927 27.91 -2.51 14.73
N ASP A 928 27.56 -1.21 14.65
CA ASP A 928 28.52 -0.15 14.94
C ASP A 928 28.84 -0.09 16.45
N GLN A 929 27.81 0.01 17.30
CA GLN A 929 28.00 0.07 18.76
C GLN A 929 28.62 -1.23 19.32
N PRO A 930 28.14 -2.43 18.98
CA PRO A 930 28.75 -3.66 19.51
C PRO A 930 30.17 -3.92 18.96
N GLY A 931 30.48 -3.42 17.76
CA GLY A 931 31.83 -3.46 17.20
C GLY A 931 32.82 -2.63 18.01
N GLN A 932 32.46 -1.39 18.36
CA GLN A 932 33.27 -0.51 19.23
C GLN A 932 33.50 -1.14 20.60
N GLU A 933 32.50 -1.85 21.13
CA GLU A 933 32.64 -2.55 22.40
C GLU A 933 33.59 -3.74 22.30
N LEU A 934 33.52 -4.52 21.23
CA LEU A 934 34.45 -5.62 21.00
C LEU A 934 35.89 -5.12 20.85
N GLU A 935 36.13 -3.99 20.18
CA GLU A 935 37.48 -3.37 20.11
C GLU A 935 38.00 -3.01 21.49
N LYS A 936 37.15 -2.39 22.33
CA LYS A 936 37.52 -2.06 23.72
C LYS A 936 37.83 -3.30 24.55
N LEU A 937 37.10 -4.39 24.33
CA LEU A 937 37.29 -5.64 25.05
C LEU A 937 38.58 -6.37 24.61
N LEU A 938 38.93 -6.29 23.33
CA LEU A 938 40.14 -6.90 22.77
C LEU A 938 41.41 -6.06 23.03
N GLY A 939 41.27 -4.75 23.19
CA GLY A 939 42.39 -3.81 23.30
C GLY A 939 43.10 -3.54 21.97
N GLU A 940 42.53 -3.97 20.85
CA GLU A 940 43.07 -3.80 19.50
C GLU A 940 41.94 -3.50 18.49
N PRO A 941 42.25 -2.90 17.33
CA PRO A 941 41.26 -2.66 16.29
C PRO A 941 40.76 -3.97 15.66
N LEU A 942 39.48 -4.03 15.24
CA LEU A 942 38.94 -5.21 14.56
C LEU A 942 39.70 -5.51 13.24
N PRO A 943 39.91 -6.79 12.90
CA PRO A 943 40.48 -7.16 11.61
C PRO A 943 39.51 -6.81 10.45
N PRO A 944 40.01 -6.67 9.20
CA PRO A 944 39.20 -6.24 8.06
C PRO A 944 37.93 -7.07 7.82
N GLU A 945 38.00 -8.38 8.00
CA GLU A 945 36.88 -9.32 7.85
C GLU A 945 35.78 -9.17 8.91
N ALA A 946 36.06 -8.48 10.01
CA ALA A 946 35.10 -8.13 11.07
C ALA A 946 34.53 -6.69 10.92
N ARG A 947 34.86 -6.01 9.82
CA ARG A 947 34.43 -4.63 9.50
C ARG A 947 33.56 -4.61 8.25
N LEU A 948 32.67 -3.61 8.17
CA LEU A 948 31.92 -3.36 6.93
C LEU A 948 32.85 -2.70 5.90
N THR A 949 32.64 -3.03 4.63
CA THR A 949 33.36 -2.41 3.51
C THR A 949 32.51 -1.34 2.85
N ALA A 950 33.11 -0.32 2.24
CA ALA A 950 32.42 0.62 1.36
C ALA A 950 32.44 0.17 -0.12
N VAL A 951 33.12 -0.93 -0.45
CA VAL A 951 33.30 -1.40 -1.83
C VAL A 951 32.09 -2.21 -2.28
N TYR A 952 31.58 -1.90 -3.48
CA TYR A 952 30.63 -2.75 -4.20
C TYR A 952 31.38 -3.87 -4.92
N ASP A 953 30.98 -5.12 -4.70
CA ASP A 953 31.56 -6.31 -5.35
C ASP A 953 30.55 -7.09 -6.22
N GLY A 954 29.32 -6.60 -6.37
CA GLY A 954 28.27 -7.19 -7.21
C GLY A 954 28.41 -6.88 -8.71
N PRO A 955 27.47 -7.37 -9.54
CA PRO A 955 27.44 -7.10 -10.98
C PRO A 955 27.03 -5.66 -11.27
N THR A 956 27.49 -5.10 -12.40
CA THR A 956 27.05 -3.77 -12.85
C THR A 956 25.52 -3.73 -12.99
N ARG A 957 24.88 -2.67 -12.46
CA ARG A 957 23.44 -2.40 -12.61
C ARG A 957 23.22 -0.96 -13.04
N VAL A 958 22.24 -0.76 -13.91
CA VAL A 958 21.69 0.55 -14.25
C VAL A 958 20.26 0.64 -13.73
N ILE A 959 19.94 1.73 -13.04
CA ILE A 959 18.66 1.98 -12.41
C ILE A 959 18.19 3.36 -12.85
N VAL A 960 16.96 3.43 -13.36
CA VAL A 960 16.27 4.71 -13.61
C VAL A 960 15.16 4.79 -12.56
N PRO A 961 15.38 5.51 -11.44
CA PRO A 961 14.45 5.48 -10.29
C PRO A 961 13.08 6.06 -10.63
N THR A 962 13.02 6.93 -11.64
CA THR A 962 11.82 7.66 -12.06
C THR A 962 11.68 7.56 -13.58
N ALA A 963 10.79 6.68 -14.04
CA ALA A 963 10.54 6.47 -15.45
C ALA A 963 9.18 7.05 -15.86
N ARG A 964 9.16 8.31 -16.30
CA ARG A 964 7.94 8.96 -16.81
C ARG A 964 7.41 8.28 -18.07
N THR A 965 6.09 8.31 -18.22
CA THR A 965 5.37 7.77 -19.39
C THR A 965 4.78 8.86 -20.28
N SER A 966 4.83 10.11 -19.83
CA SER A 966 4.19 11.25 -20.47
C SER A 966 4.97 12.54 -20.22
N TYR A 967 4.76 13.55 -21.08
CA TYR A 967 5.37 14.87 -20.89
C TYR A 967 4.56 16.03 -21.45
N GLY A 968 4.70 17.20 -20.83
CA GLY A 968 4.06 18.44 -21.23
C GLY A 968 4.76 19.12 -22.42
N PRO A 969 4.03 19.85 -23.28
CA PRO A 969 4.65 20.65 -24.35
C PRO A 969 5.61 21.71 -23.78
N GLY A 970 6.86 21.71 -24.25
CA GLY A 970 7.89 22.68 -23.84
C GLY A 970 8.44 22.48 -22.42
N GLU A 971 8.03 21.42 -21.74
CA GLU A 971 8.57 21.03 -20.43
C GLU A 971 10.00 20.49 -20.59
N PRO A 972 10.97 20.90 -19.75
CA PRO A 972 12.28 20.24 -19.70
C PRO A 972 12.13 18.82 -19.13
N LEU A 973 12.82 17.84 -19.72
CA LEU A 973 12.82 16.46 -19.22
C LEU A 973 14.24 16.04 -18.90
N THR A 974 14.53 15.87 -17.62
CA THR A 974 15.82 15.36 -17.14
C THR A 974 15.66 13.92 -16.72
N LEU A 975 16.52 13.05 -17.25
CA LEU A 975 16.57 11.64 -16.87
C LEU A 975 17.75 11.40 -15.94
N GLU A 976 17.50 10.74 -14.82
CA GLU A 976 18.53 10.30 -13.88
C GLU A 976 18.77 8.79 -14.03
N ALA A 977 20.05 8.40 -14.05
CA ALA A 977 20.48 7.01 -14.03
C ALA A 977 21.47 6.79 -12.87
N LEU A 978 21.16 5.81 -12.02
CA LEU A 978 22.05 5.33 -10.97
C LEU A 978 22.77 4.09 -11.49
N VAL A 979 24.10 4.13 -11.48
CA VAL A 979 24.99 3.04 -11.87
C VAL A 979 25.69 2.51 -10.65
N LEU A 980 25.38 1.26 -10.31
CA LEU A 980 26.05 0.53 -9.25
C LEU A 980 27.06 -0.42 -9.90
N SER A 981 28.35 -0.18 -9.71
CA SER A 981 29.42 -0.98 -10.33
C SER A 981 30.69 -1.01 -9.49
N ARG A 982 31.57 -1.98 -9.77
CA ARG A 982 32.86 -2.15 -9.06
C ARG A 982 33.83 -1.01 -9.36
N ALA A 983 33.71 -0.40 -10.53
CA ALA A 983 34.49 0.73 -10.99
C ALA A 983 33.59 1.66 -11.82
N MET A 984 34.05 2.90 -12.03
CA MET A 984 33.34 3.87 -12.86
C MET A 984 33.15 3.32 -14.29
N PRO A 985 31.93 3.29 -14.85
CA PRO A 985 31.68 2.75 -16.19
C PRO A 985 32.46 3.52 -17.27
N ARG A 986 32.79 2.84 -18.38
CA ARG A 986 33.43 3.48 -19.55
C ARG A 986 32.51 4.49 -20.22
N ARG A 987 31.21 4.19 -20.26
CA ARG A 987 30.20 5.02 -20.92
C ARG A 987 28.81 4.79 -20.33
N VAL A 988 28.04 5.88 -20.21
CA VAL A 988 26.61 5.88 -19.93
C VAL A 988 25.92 6.72 -21.00
N THR A 989 25.04 6.10 -21.79
CA THR A 989 24.43 6.72 -22.98
C THR A 989 22.91 6.60 -22.97
N LEU A 990 22.24 7.69 -23.29
CA LEU A 990 20.83 7.71 -23.66
C LEU A 990 20.72 7.43 -25.16
N HIS A 991 19.97 6.40 -25.51
CA HIS A 991 19.57 6.11 -26.88
C HIS A 991 18.10 6.47 -27.04
N TRP A 992 17.76 7.37 -27.96
CA TRP A 992 16.36 7.78 -28.19
C TRP A 992 16.02 7.92 -29.67
N ARG A 993 14.74 7.80 -30.02
CA ARG A 993 14.22 8.06 -31.37
C ARG A 993 12.72 8.40 -31.32
N LYS A 994 12.18 9.03 -32.37
CA LYS A 994 10.72 9.17 -32.47
C LYS A 994 10.09 7.79 -32.62
N LEU A 995 8.88 7.64 -32.07
CA LEU A 995 8.19 6.36 -32.09
C LEU A 995 8.03 5.86 -33.53
N GLY A 996 8.45 4.62 -33.80
CA GLY A 996 8.38 4.00 -35.13
C GLY A 996 9.49 4.38 -36.13
N GLU A 997 10.40 5.31 -35.82
CA GLU A 997 11.55 5.60 -36.67
C GLU A 997 12.64 4.51 -36.56
N PHE A 998 13.47 4.37 -37.59
CA PHE A 998 14.63 3.48 -37.59
C PHE A 998 15.88 4.19 -37.07
N GLY A 999 16.69 3.49 -36.27
CA GLY A 999 17.94 4.01 -35.70
C GLY A 999 17.72 4.86 -34.44
N PHE A 1000 18.61 4.70 -33.46
CA PHE A 1000 18.62 5.52 -32.25
C PHE A 1000 19.66 6.63 -32.37
N ARG A 1001 19.32 7.80 -31.86
CA ARG A 1001 20.25 8.90 -31.61
C ARG A 1001 20.86 8.73 -30.23
N GLU A 1002 22.11 9.11 -30.07
CA GLU A 1002 22.85 8.96 -28.82
C GLU A 1002 23.08 10.31 -28.15
N VAL A 1003 22.92 10.35 -26.83
CA VAL A 1003 23.28 11.49 -25.99
C VAL A 1003 24.05 10.95 -24.78
N PRO A 1004 25.30 11.37 -24.54
CA PRO A 1004 26.04 10.93 -23.37
C PRO A 1004 25.42 11.54 -22.10
N PHE A 1005 25.34 10.73 -21.05
CA PHE A 1005 24.99 11.26 -19.74
C PHE A 1005 26.15 12.08 -19.16
N GLN A 1006 25.82 13.11 -18.40
CA GLN A 1006 26.75 13.84 -17.56
C GLN A 1006 26.89 13.11 -16.22
N HIS A 1007 28.13 12.87 -15.80
CA HIS A 1007 28.42 12.36 -14.46
C HIS A 1007 28.16 13.47 -13.44
N VAL A 1008 27.30 13.22 -12.46
CA VAL A 1008 26.99 14.17 -11.39
C VAL A 1008 27.95 13.95 -10.23
N ASN A 1009 27.90 12.77 -9.62
CA ASN A 1009 28.80 12.34 -8.56
C ASN A 1009 28.64 10.83 -8.32
N ARG A 1010 29.70 10.15 -7.85
CA ARG A 1010 29.69 8.71 -7.53
C ARG A 1010 29.06 7.86 -8.64
N GLY A 1011 27.96 7.16 -8.38
CA GLY A 1011 27.23 6.37 -9.37
C GLY A 1011 26.07 7.12 -10.05
N VAL A 1012 25.91 8.42 -9.85
CA VAL A 1012 24.76 9.19 -10.35
C VAL A 1012 25.10 9.95 -11.61
N TYR A 1013 24.23 9.81 -12.61
CA TYR A 1013 24.33 10.40 -13.94
C TYR A 1013 23.02 11.08 -14.32
N ARG A 1014 23.10 12.22 -15.02
CA ARG A 1014 21.92 12.94 -15.52
C ARG A 1014 22.07 13.29 -17.00
N VAL A 1015 20.94 13.35 -17.71
CA VAL A 1015 20.89 13.81 -19.10
C VAL A 1015 19.61 14.58 -19.34
N GLU A 1016 19.69 15.70 -20.05
CA GLU A 1016 18.51 16.38 -20.58
C GLU A 1016 18.09 15.68 -21.87
N VAL A 1017 16.85 15.20 -21.92
CA VAL A 1017 16.30 14.60 -23.13
C VAL A 1017 16.05 15.73 -24.14
N PRO A 1018 16.59 15.66 -25.37
CA PRO A 1018 16.53 16.75 -26.34
C PRO A 1018 15.13 16.88 -26.97
N LEU A 1019 14.13 17.29 -26.19
CA LEU A 1019 12.73 17.38 -26.61
C LEU A 1019 12.51 18.37 -27.77
N ALA A 1020 13.34 19.40 -27.92
CA ALA A 1020 13.31 20.26 -29.10
C ALA A 1020 13.53 19.46 -30.40
N ALA A 1021 14.42 18.46 -30.37
CA ALA A 1021 14.73 17.61 -31.52
C ALA A 1021 13.65 16.55 -31.80
N THR A 1022 12.68 16.36 -30.89
CA THR A 1022 11.52 15.49 -31.13
C THR A 1022 10.43 16.21 -31.93
N ALA A 1023 10.50 17.55 -32.06
CA ALA A 1023 9.44 18.38 -32.62
C ALA A 1023 8.07 18.17 -31.93
N GLY A 1024 8.08 17.80 -30.65
CA GLY A 1024 6.87 17.48 -29.89
C GLY A 1024 6.17 16.19 -30.34
N ALA A 1025 6.92 15.24 -30.87
CA ALA A 1025 6.45 13.90 -31.20
C ALA A 1025 6.54 12.94 -30.00
N ASP A 1026 5.78 11.86 -30.05
CA ASP A 1026 5.96 10.73 -29.15
C ASP A 1026 7.29 10.02 -29.48
N PHE A 1027 8.01 9.56 -28.45
CA PHE A 1027 9.34 8.99 -28.63
C PHE A 1027 9.57 7.80 -27.68
N GLU A 1028 10.61 7.04 -27.98
CA GLU A 1028 11.08 5.95 -27.13
C GLU A 1028 12.57 6.07 -26.85
N TYR A 1029 13.00 5.52 -25.72
CA TYR A 1029 14.39 5.54 -25.31
C TYR A 1029 14.79 4.32 -24.49
N TYR A 1030 16.09 4.08 -24.43
CA TYR A 1030 16.72 3.21 -23.44
C TYR A 1030 18.05 3.80 -22.99
N VAL A 1031 18.52 3.34 -21.83
CA VAL A 1031 19.83 3.70 -21.27
C VAL A 1031 20.75 2.51 -21.45
N GLU A 1032 21.97 2.75 -21.93
CA GLU A 1032 23.04 1.78 -22.04
C GLU A 1032 24.21 2.18 -21.15
N VAL A 1033 24.70 1.21 -20.35
CA VAL A 1033 25.92 1.34 -19.55
C VAL A 1033 26.91 0.30 -20.03
N VAL A 1034 28.11 0.75 -20.40
CA VAL A 1034 29.25 -0.11 -20.70
C VAL A 1034 30.22 -0.02 -19.54
N ASP A 1035 30.41 -1.13 -18.83
CA ASP A 1035 31.28 -1.14 -17.66
C ASP A 1035 32.78 -1.21 -18.02
N MET A 1036 33.64 -1.23 -16.99
CA MET A 1036 35.10 -1.23 -17.18
C MET A 1036 35.64 -2.50 -17.82
N ASP A 1037 34.91 -3.61 -17.76
CA ASP A 1037 35.28 -4.86 -18.40
C ASP A 1037 34.74 -4.93 -19.85
N GLY A 1038 33.81 -4.05 -20.20
CA GLY A 1038 33.19 -3.96 -21.52
C GLY A 1038 31.83 -4.65 -21.60
N GLU A 1039 31.32 -5.15 -20.47
CA GLU A 1039 29.97 -5.71 -20.38
C GLU A 1039 28.92 -4.61 -20.47
N THR A 1040 27.81 -4.92 -21.12
CA THR A 1040 26.75 -3.95 -21.40
C THR A 1040 25.49 -4.27 -20.60
N VAL A 1041 24.98 -3.28 -19.86
CA VAL A 1041 23.74 -3.37 -19.09
C VAL A 1041 22.78 -2.28 -19.57
N ARG A 1042 21.48 -2.61 -19.68
CA ARG A 1042 20.47 -1.72 -20.25
C ARG A 1042 19.26 -1.54 -19.35
N PHE A 1043 18.66 -0.34 -19.45
CA PHE A 1043 17.31 -0.05 -18.96
C PHE A 1043 16.41 0.42 -20.12
N PRO A 1044 15.22 -0.17 -20.31
CA PRO A 1044 14.76 -1.41 -19.69
C PRO A 1044 15.61 -2.61 -20.15
N ALA A 1045 15.55 -3.72 -19.42
CA ALA A 1045 16.31 -4.94 -19.74
C ALA A 1045 15.95 -5.56 -21.11
N THR A 1046 14.82 -5.17 -21.68
CA THR A 1046 14.33 -5.60 -22.99
C THR A 1046 14.86 -4.78 -24.17
N ALA A 1047 15.65 -3.74 -23.92
CA ALA A 1047 16.17 -2.88 -24.97
C ALA A 1047 17.27 -3.56 -25.82
N PRO A 1048 17.34 -3.27 -27.13
CA PRO A 1048 16.56 -2.26 -27.86
C PRO A 1048 15.19 -2.75 -28.38
N ASP A 1049 14.84 -4.02 -28.17
CA ASP A 1049 13.64 -4.61 -28.76
C ASP A 1049 12.35 -4.04 -28.18
N LEU A 1050 12.29 -3.78 -26.87
CA LEU A 1050 11.23 -3.04 -26.20
C LEU A 1050 11.87 -1.96 -25.32
N CYS A 1051 11.55 -0.70 -25.60
CA CYS A 1051 12.10 0.48 -24.95
C CYS A 1051 11.07 1.17 -24.04
N GLN A 1052 11.53 2.11 -23.21
CA GLN A 1052 10.62 3.00 -22.48
C GLN A 1052 10.04 4.03 -23.45
N THR A 1053 8.72 4.26 -23.39
CA THR A 1053 8.03 5.20 -24.27
C THR A 1053 7.50 6.40 -23.51
N LEU A 1054 7.61 7.59 -24.11
CA LEU A 1054 6.99 8.83 -23.63
C LEU A 1054 6.00 9.37 -24.66
N ILE A 1055 4.80 9.65 -24.17
CA ILE A 1055 3.71 10.21 -24.96
C ILE A 1055 3.48 11.66 -24.57
N ARG A 1056 3.31 12.50 -25.58
CA ARG A 1056 3.06 13.92 -25.34
C ARG A 1056 1.64 14.15 -24.83
N MET A 1057 1.52 14.91 -23.75
CA MET A 1057 0.25 15.41 -23.24
C MET A 1057 -0.32 16.50 -24.16
N PRO A 1058 -1.65 16.60 -24.29
CA PRO A 1058 -2.30 17.72 -24.96
C PRO A 1058 -1.91 19.05 -24.31
N LEU A 1059 -2.02 20.16 -25.05
CA LEU A 1059 -1.91 21.47 -24.44
C LEU A 1059 -3.06 21.64 -23.42
N PRO A 1060 -2.80 22.21 -22.23
CA PRO A 1060 -3.88 22.56 -21.32
C PRO A 1060 -4.88 23.44 -22.08
N ALA A 1061 -6.17 23.13 -22.01
CA ALA A 1061 -7.20 24.03 -22.53
C ALA A 1061 -6.90 25.44 -21.99
N ARG A 1062 -6.86 26.44 -22.87
CA ARG A 1062 -6.63 27.84 -22.48
C ARG A 1062 -7.72 28.22 -21.47
N THR A 1063 -7.43 28.06 -20.18
CA THR A 1063 -8.20 28.69 -19.14
C THR A 1063 -7.83 30.16 -19.24
N GLY A 1064 -8.76 30.97 -19.77
CA GLY A 1064 -8.61 32.41 -19.77
C GLY A 1064 -8.34 32.85 -18.33
N ARG A 1065 -7.10 33.22 -18.06
CA ARG A 1065 -6.73 34.06 -16.93
C ARG A 1065 -6.62 35.48 -17.42
#